data_AF-A0A7L9WR43-F1
#
_entry.id   AF-A0A7L9WR43-F1
#
_cell.length_a   1.000
_cell.length_b   1.000
_cell.length_c   1.000
_cell.angle_alpha   90.00
_cell.angle_beta   90.00
_cell.angle_gamma   90.00
#
_symmetry.space_group_name_H-M   'P 1'
#
loop_
_entity.id
_entity.type
_entity.pdbx_description
1 polymer ?
#
loop_
_entity_poly.entity_id
_entity_poly.type
_entity_poly.pdbx_seq_one_letter_code
_entity_poly.pdbx_strand_id
1 'polypeptide(L)'
;MRALSCLKYGATLSFVSLFLREPFVQHGAPMPQGSNPLFSSQWHFALIGDIRAVWADYCGDGVTVAVYDDGVQSSHADLRSNYDQTLEIDLVGSTPNDGSSGHGTAVAGIIAAADNDTDAIGVSYGATLVGVDYLNDAFDLTYAEYLSVLSSAERFDVVNFSWGNYQAFLSGSNLGNAASQTAGEAMALREAISEGRDGLGTIFIKAVGNFAHDTIYGQFGIHGNAQGEGLNNMHELIVVSATDRSGNAASYSSWGHNILVAAPAASVTTDMTGFDGYTAGRMTTTFSGTSAAAPVVSGVAALMLQANPDLHWRDVQNILAASAAQTGSSFGQNASGYEAGNWFSNGAENWNGGGMTYNQSYGYGMVDVLAAVRMAEVWTEMTPDTGRNTTSVTLSNTPATALAISDFSTTSLSINVAEASVEIEHLYVKVSFSHSWVSDISITLIAPDGTEVPLFDHDGRNSYNSDWTFGVASLRGMTDAGTWRVEATDTASRDTGFLKGISLSFEGAAASNDDIYTFTDDFLALQQREGARRSITDSDGGEDWINMAAVSGSAHVNMRATSAALKVAGYTWTEISGTMEHFAGGDGNDTVVGNMANNHFIGGRGSDILLGGAGADTLDGGNGNDSLSGDSGDDRINGGLGDDTITSSSGRDSINGGDGQDVIYAGSGQDTIDGGNGNDMIDASIGDDWVFGGAGADTIDGGSDNDTLDGGDGADDLYGGTGNDYLMGNQGSDHLTGGNGDDTLMGGSQNDYLYGSEGSDLIMGGSQQDRIYGGSGDDTLYGEAGFDRLEGNDGNDLLHGGDQADNLFGGSGNDTGYGGQGLDRLFGGSGNDVLFGEDGRDGMFGESGNDSLYGGKGGDNFFAGTGNDYLSGGSGDDTLNANSGFDTLEGGAGNDMLRGNFNADVFVFAGGFGRDTIPDFDAFNPWEKIDLRQVSAIADLDDLFANHLSQIGADTQISDGLGNTILLKGVQIADLDSSDFMH
;
A
#
# COMPACT_ATOMS: atom_id res chain seq x y z
N MET A 1 -2.58 -8.06 21.96
CA MET A 1 -1.30 -8.48 22.59
C MET A 1 -0.97 -9.95 22.27
N ARG A 2 -0.56 -10.25 21.03
CA ARG A 2 0.15 -11.48 20.62
C ARG A 2 0.83 -11.18 19.27
N ALA A 3 2.06 -10.69 19.33
CA ALA A 3 2.94 -10.58 18.18
C ALA A 3 4.39 -10.78 18.63
N LEU A 4 5.17 -11.43 17.77
CA LEU A 4 6.64 -11.47 17.68
C LEU A 4 7.46 -12.24 18.75
N SER A 5 7.98 -13.38 18.29
CA SER A 5 9.30 -13.95 18.63
C SER A 5 9.68 -14.82 17.42
N CYS A 6 10.82 -14.78 16.74
CA CYS A 6 12.17 -14.30 17.02
C CYS A 6 12.91 -14.28 15.66
N LEU A 7 13.63 -13.20 15.34
CA LEU A 7 14.81 -13.26 14.47
C LEU A 7 15.87 -12.31 15.05
N LYS A 8 17.09 -12.83 15.21
CA LYS A 8 18.27 -12.11 15.71
C LYS A 8 19.48 -12.54 14.88
N TYR A 9 20.35 -11.55 14.61
CA TYR A 9 21.60 -11.52 13.82
C TYR A 9 21.35 -11.37 12.31
N GLY A 10 21.94 -10.42 11.58
CA GLY A 10 23.01 -9.44 11.87
C GLY A 10 22.72 -8.08 11.21
N ALA A 11 23.57 -7.11 11.49
CA ALA A 11 23.36 -5.70 11.17
C ALA A 11 23.69 -5.36 9.71
N THR A 12 22.72 -4.79 9.01
CA THR A 12 22.87 -3.90 7.85
C THR A 12 21.89 -2.74 8.03
N LEU A 13 22.29 -1.56 7.53
CA LEU A 13 21.65 -0.28 7.79
C LEU A 13 20.17 -0.28 7.42
N SER A 14 19.31 0.07 8.37
CA SER A 14 17.90 0.37 8.12
C SER A 14 17.79 1.85 7.75
N PHE A 15 17.67 2.13 6.45
CA PHE A 15 17.21 3.42 5.91
C PHE A 15 15.92 3.28 5.05
N VAL A 16 15.24 2.13 5.09
CA VAL A 16 13.95 1.89 4.40
C VAL A 16 12.76 2.13 5.34
N SER A 17 12.72 3.27 6.03
CA SER A 17 11.56 3.66 6.87
C SER A 17 10.95 5.00 6.44
N LEU A 18 11.37 5.54 5.28
CA LEU A 18 10.77 6.75 4.71
C LEU A 18 9.77 6.45 3.58
N PHE A 19 9.66 5.20 3.14
CA PHE A 19 8.72 4.77 2.13
C PHE A 19 7.50 4.14 2.81
N LEU A 20 6.34 4.71 2.51
CA LEU A 20 5.04 4.06 2.51
C LEU A 20 4.41 3.81 3.89
N ARG A 21 3.34 4.58 4.19
CA ARG A 21 2.08 3.88 4.52
C ARG A 21 1.94 2.84 3.41
N GLU A 22 1.95 1.56 3.77
CA GLU A 22 1.72 0.47 2.81
C GLU A 22 0.63 0.96 1.83
N PRO A 23 0.88 0.97 0.52
CA PRO A 23 -0.16 1.31 -0.45
C PRO A 23 -1.40 0.46 -0.16
N PHE A 24 -2.58 0.88 -0.61
CA PHE A 24 -3.79 0.08 -0.46
C PHE A 24 -3.59 -1.29 -1.14
N VAL A 25 -3.01 -2.27 -0.44
CA VAL A 25 -2.79 -3.62 -0.93
C VAL A 25 -4.17 -4.26 -0.94
N GLN A 26 -4.85 -4.16 -2.08
CA GLN A 26 -6.06 -4.90 -2.35
C GLN A 26 -5.71 -6.40 -2.36
N HIS A 27 -5.94 -7.06 -1.24
CA HIS A 27 -5.95 -8.50 -1.19
C HIS A 27 -7.12 -9.00 -2.05
N GLY A 28 -6.82 -9.43 -3.28
CA GLY A 28 -7.84 -9.96 -4.19
C GLY A 28 -8.71 -11.00 -3.49
N ALA A 29 -9.97 -10.62 -3.21
CA ALA A 29 -10.92 -11.52 -2.60
C ALA A 29 -11.24 -12.64 -3.60
N PRO A 30 -11.35 -13.91 -3.17
CA PRO A 30 -11.81 -14.95 -4.06
C PRO A 30 -13.23 -14.61 -4.49
N MET A 31 -13.40 -14.26 -5.77
CA MET A 31 -14.70 -14.03 -6.38
C MET A 31 -15.65 -15.18 -6.05
N PRO A 32 -16.90 -14.91 -5.66
CA PRO A 32 -17.83 -15.97 -5.30
C PRO A 32 -17.94 -17.00 -6.40
N GLN A 33 -17.63 -18.26 -6.09
CA GLN A 33 -17.54 -19.32 -7.11
C GLN A 33 -18.91 -19.71 -7.69
N GLY A 34 -19.98 -19.09 -7.18
CA GLY A 34 -21.22 -18.93 -7.92
C GLY A 34 -22.13 -20.14 -7.88
N SER A 35 -22.10 -20.94 -6.82
CA SER A 35 -22.97 -22.10 -6.69
C SER A 35 -23.94 -22.10 -5.49
N ASN A 36 -23.90 -21.06 -4.63
CA ASN A 36 -24.95 -20.81 -3.62
C ASN A 36 -26.33 -20.73 -4.31
N PRO A 37 -27.22 -21.72 -4.11
CA PRO A 37 -28.42 -21.88 -4.93
C PRO A 37 -29.41 -20.71 -4.87
N LEU A 38 -29.43 -19.94 -3.78
CA LEU A 38 -30.33 -18.80 -3.63
C LEU A 38 -29.80 -17.49 -4.19
N PHE A 39 -28.53 -17.39 -4.58
CA PHE A 39 -27.97 -16.11 -5.05
C PHE A 39 -28.81 -15.51 -6.20
N SER A 40 -29.25 -16.35 -7.15
CA SER A 40 -30.14 -15.91 -8.25
C SER A 40 -31.53 -15.42 -7.83
N SER A 41 -31.96 -15.76 -6.62
CA SER A 41 -33.24 -15.37 -6.02
C SER A 41 -33.12 -14.19 -5.05
N GLN A 42 -31.90 -13.85 -4.61
CA GLN A 42 -31.58 -12.71 -3.75
C GLN A 42 -31.69 -11.39 -4.53
N TRP A 43 -32.92 -10.95 -4.71
CA TRP A 43 -33.26 -9.80 -5.54
C TRP A 43 -32.71 -8.46 -5.05
N HIS A 44 -32.32 -8.36 -3.77
CA HIS A 44 -31.78 -7.14 -3.18
C HIS A 44 -30.48 -6.69 -3.85
N PHE A 45 -29.64 -7.63 -4.31
CA PHE A 45 -28.37 -7.29 -4.97
C PHE A 45 -28.55 -6.44 -6.23
N ALA A 46 -29.68 -6.58 -6.94
CA ALA A 46 -29.93 -5.79 -8.14
C ALA A 46 -30.32 -4.32 -7.87
N LEU A 47 -30.51 -3.95 -6.59
CA LEU A 47 -30.95 -2.62 -6.18
C LEU A 47 -29.87 -1.81 -5.45
N ILE A 48 -28.72 -2.41 -5.14
CA ILE A 48 -27.69 -1.79 -4.29
C ILE A 48 -26.38 -1.53 -5.04
N GLY A 49 -26.40 -1.39 -6.37
CA GLY A 49 -25.17 -1.25 -7.18
C GLY A 49 -24.50 -2.59 -7.53
N ASP A 50 -23.35 -2.52 -8.21
CA ASP A 50 -22.64 -3.73 -8.69
C ASP A 50 -21.80 -4.39 -7.59
N ILE A 51 -22.47 -5.18 -6.76
CA ILE A 51 -21.83 -5.97 -5.69
C ILE A 51 -20.75 -6.92 -6.21
N ARG A 52 -20.80 -7.37 -7.48
CA ARG A 52 -19.82 -8.32 -8.01
C ARG A 52 -18.49 -7.65 -8.30
N ALA A 53 -18.51 -6.38 -8.72
CA ALA A 53 -17.30 -5.58 -8.86
C ALA A 53 -16.62 -5.41 -7.50
N VAL A 54 -17.41 -5.14 -6.45
CA VAL A 54 -16.89 -5.05 -5.07
C VAL A 54 -16.32 -6.39 -4.60
N TRP A 55 -17.01 -7.50 -4.83
CA TRP A 55 -16.54 -8.85 -4.44
C TRP A 55 -15.30 -9.34 -5.16
N ALA A 56 -14.85 -8.66 -6.22
CA ALA A 56 -13.53 -8.93 -6.81
C ALA A 56 -12.40 -8.49 -5.87
N ASP A 57 -12.67 -7.50 -5.01
CA ASP A 57 -11.68 -6.84 -4.18
C ASP A 57 -11.93 -7.11 -2.68
N TYR A 58 -13.20 -7.11 -2.24
CA TYR A 58 -13.57 -7.15 -0.82
C TYR A 58 -14.76 -8.08 -0.55
N CYS A 59 -14.69 -8.84 0.54
CA CYS A 59 -15.75 -9.75 1.00
C CYS A 59 -16.21 -9.50 2.46
N GLY A 60 -15.63 -8.52 3.15
CA GLY A 60 -15.80 -8.21 4.57
C GLY A 60 -14.80 -8.91 5.50
N ASP A 61 -13.76 -9.55 4.96
CA ASP A 61 -12.77 -10.25 5.79
C ASP A 61 -12.07 -9.30 6.77
N GLY A 62 -11.71 -9.81 7.95
CA GLY A 62 -11.13 -9.01 9.03
C GLY A 62 -12.12 -8.13 9.81
N VAL A 63 -13.39 -8.01 9.38
CA VAL A 63 -14.41 -7.18 10.06
C VAL A 63 -15.37 -8.04 10.89
N THR A 64 -15.64 -7.60 12.11
CA THR A 64 -16.57 -8.24 13.05
C THR A 64 -17.93 -7.54 13.07
N VAL A 65 -19.00 -8.31 12.87
CA VAL A 65 -20.37 -7.83 12.86
C VAL A 65 -21.20 -8.54 13.93
N ALA A 66 -21.71 -7.79 14.90
CA ALA A 66 -22.57 -8.31 15.95
C ALA A 66 -24.06 -8.07 15.66
N VAL A 67 -24.86 -9.12 15.82
CA VAL A 67 -26.32 -9.10 15.64
C VAL A 67 -26.98 -9.09 17.02
N TYR A 68 -27.43 -7.91 17.45
CA TYR A 68 -28.15 -7.72 18.71
C TYR A 68 -29.65 -7.90 18.46
N ASP A 69 -30.13 -9.11 18.71
CA ASP A 69 -31.46 -9.57 18.29
C ASP A 69 -31.99 -10.67 19.22
N ASP A 70 -32.81 -11.61 18.74
CA ASP A 70 -33.35 -12.76 19.49
C ASP A 70 -32.43 -14.00 19.50
N GLY A 71 -31.17 -13.82 19.10
CA GLY A 71 -30.14 -14.86 18.98
C GLY A 71 -29.85 -15.28 17.53
N VAL A 72 -28.67 -15.87 17.31
CA VAL A 72 -28.19 -16.36 16.02
C VAL A 72 -27.87 -17.84 16.12
N GLN A 73 -28.42 -18.64 15.19
CA GLN A 73 -28.12 -20.07 15.13
C GLN A 73 -26.70 -20.29 14.60
N SER A 74 -25.69 -20.20 15.47
CA SER A 74 -24.26 -20.34 15.13
C SER A 74 -23.90 -21.65 14.43
N SER A 75 -24.67 -22.72 14.67
CA SER A 75 -24.48 -24.02 14.00
C SER A 75 -25.06 -24.10 12.59
N HIS A 76 -25.75 -23.07 12.10
CA HIS A 76 -26.36 -23.05 10.77
C HIS A 76 -25.29 -23.30 9.69
N ALA A 77 -25.60 -24.14 8.69
CA ALA A 77 -24.61 -24.56 7.70
C ALA A 77 -23.99 -23.38 6.95
N ASP A 78 -24.78 -22.32 6.80
CA ASP A 78 -24.44 -21.09 6.07
C ASP A 78 -23.78 -20.00 6.92
N LEU A 79 -23.78 -20.14 8.25
CA LEU A 79 -23.23 -19.13 9.18
C LEU A 79 -22.00 -19.66 9.94
N ARG A 80 -21.92 -20.97 10.16
CA ARG A 80 -20.94 -21.59 11.06
C ARG A 80 -19.46 -21.33 10.74
N SER A 81 -19.11 -21.05 9.48
CA SER A 81 -17.73 -20.74 9.09
C SER A 81 -17.34 -19.31 9.46
N ASN A 82 -18.33 -18.43 9.52
CA ASN A 82 -18.17 -17.02 9.77
C ASN A 82 -18.48 -16.67 11.23
N TYR A 83 -19.15 -17.56 11.97
CA TYR A 83 -19.52 -17.31 13.36
C TYR A 83 -18.36 -17.58 14.33
N ASP A 84 -18.01 -16.61 15.17
CA ASP A 84 -17.00 -16.75 16.23
C ASP A 84 -17.63 -16.77 17.63
N GLN A 85 -17.65 -17.94 18.25
CA GLN A 85 -18.16 -18.15 19.61
C GLN A 85 -17.31 -17.45 20.69
N THR A 86 -16.04 -17.13 20.41
CA THR A 86 -15.17 -16.48 21.39
C THR A 86 -15.51 -15.01 21.61
N LEU A 87 -16.33 -14.44 20.71
CA LEU A 87 -16.79 -13.06 20.75
C LEU A 87 -18.08 -12.86 21.56
N GLU A 88 -18.74 -13.93 22.00
CA GLU A 88 -20.00 -13.87 22.75
C GLU A 88 -19.88 -13.05 24.05
N ILE A 89 -21.00 -12.50 24.52
CA ILE A 89 -21.07 -11.67 25.73
C ILE A 89 -21.61 -12.52 26.88
N ASP A 90 -20.82 -12.72 27.92
CA ASP A 90 -21.17 -13.60 29.06
C ASP A 90 -22.49 -13.26 29.79
N LEU A 91 -22.99 -12.02 29.67
CA LEU A 91 -24.21 -11.56 30.34
C LEU A 91 -25.51 -12.04 29.67
N VAL A 92 -25.47 -12.40 28.39
CA VAL A 92 -26.64 -12.81 27.59
C VAL A 92 -26.31 -14.02 26.74
N GLY A 93 -27.31 -14.82 26.38
CA GLY A 93 -27.13 -15.87 25.39
C GLY A 93 -26.78 -15.30 24.01
N SER A 94 -26.38 -16.20 23.11
CA SER A 94 -26.17 -15.88 21.70
C SER A 94 -27.05 -16.71 20.76
N THR A 95 -27.68 -17.76 21.27
CA THR A 95 -28.46 -18.72 20.50
C THR A 95 -29.96 -18.48 20.63
N PRO A 96 -30.76 -18.75 19.57
CA PRO A 96 -32.22 -18.69 19.64
C PRO A 96 -32.80 -19.47 20.82
N ASN A 97 -33.67 -18.81 21.58
CA ASN A 97 -34.26 -19.38 22.80
C ASN A 97 -35.47 -20.28 22.54
N ASP A 98 -36.20 -20.06 21.45
CA ASP A 98 -37.33 -20.91 21.04
C ASP A 98 -37.49 -21.02 19.51
N GLY A 99 -38.46 -21.82 19.08
CA GLY A 99 -38.72 -22.06 17.66
C GLY A 99 -39.31 -20.88 16.89
N SER A 100 -39.62 -19.75 17.55
CA SER A 100 -39.99 -18.48 16.92
C SER A 100 -38.86 -17.46 16.87
N SER A 101 -37.74 -17.73 17.56
CA SER A 101 -36.58 -16.84 17.70
C SER A 101 -35.65 -16.90 16.46
N GLY A 102 -36.23 -16.84 15.27
CA GLY A 102 -35.50 -16.95 14.00
C GLY A 102 -35.04 -15.63 13.41
N HIS A 103 -35.36 -14.51 14.05
CA HIS A 103 -35.17 -13.18 13.48
C HIS A 103 -33.68 -12.83 13.33
N GLY A 104 -32.89 -12.96 14.40
CA GLY A 104 -31.45 -12.72 14.38
C GLY A 104 -30.70 -13.66 13.44
N THR A 105 -31.17 -14.91 13.29
CA THR A 105 -30.59 -15.86 12.32
C THR A 105 -30.82 -15.42 10.86
N ALA A 106 -31.97 -14.84 10.54
CA ALA A 106 -32.26 -14.30 9.21
C ALA A 106 -31.47 -13.01 8.91
N VAL A 107 -31.33 -12.14 9.93
CA VAL A 107 -30.50 -10.93 9.89
C VAL A 107 -29.04 -11.29 9.60
N ALA A 108 -28.48 -12.25 10.35
CA ALA A 108 -27.11 -12.70 10.18
C ALA A 108 -26.81 -13.25 8.76
N GLY A 109 -27.76 -13.94 8.13
CA GLY A 109 -27.59 -14.45 6.77
C GLY A 109 -27.56 -13.37 5.69
N ILE A 110 -28.29 -12.27 5.87
CA ILE A 110 -28.22 -11.13 4.93
C ILE A 110 -26.83 -10.48 5.00
N ILE A 111 -26.26 -10.39 6.20
CA ILE A 111 -24.94 -9.80 6.43
C ILE A 111 -23.85 -10.71 5.87
N ALA A 112 -23.71 -11.93 6.40
CA ALA A 112 -22.54 -12.76 6.15
C ALA A 112 -22.85 -14.27 6.11
N ALA A 113 -23.91 -14.67 5.40
CA ALA A 113 -23.99 -16.04 4.89
C ALA A 113 -22.77 -16.34 3.99
N ALA A 114 -22.12 -17.48 4.18
CA ALA A 114 -20.83 -17.77 3.58
C ALA A 114 -20.92 -18.20 2.10
N ASP A 115 -19.88 -17.91 1.32
CA ASP A 115 -19.69 -18.51 -0.01
C ASP A 115 -19.20 -19.95 0.13
N ASN A 116 -20.13 -20.90 0.16
CA ASN A 116 -19.87 -22.30 0.55
C ASN A 116 -20.70 -23.31 -0.26
N ASP A 117 -21.21 -22.88 -1.42
CA ASP A 117 -22.06 -23.66 -2.32
C ASP A 117 -23.41 -24.09 -1.69
N THR A 118 -23.84 -23.40 -0.62
CA THR A 118 -25.03 -23.75 0.16
C THR A 118 -25.94 -22.54 0.32
N ASP A 119 -27.26 -22.75 0.27
CA ASP A 119 -28.27 -21.74 0.60
C ASP A 119 -28.05 -20.33 -0.01
N ALA A 120 -27.88 -19.31 0.83
CA ALA A 120 -27.77 -17.90 0.47
C ALA A 120 -26.30 -17.44 0.52
N ILE A 121 -26.05 -16.20 0.15
CA ILE A 121 -24.74 -15.54 0.34
C ILE A 121 -24.99 -14.15 0.94
N GLY A 122 -24.21 -13.76 1.93
CA GLY A 122 -24.31 -12.46 2.58
C GLY A 122 -23.74 -11.36 1.71
N VAL A 123 -24.10 -10.11 1.99
CA VAL A 123 -23.49 -8.92 1.37
C VAL A 123 -21.98 -8.91 1.62
N SER A 124 -21.56 -9.21 2.85
CA SER A 124 -20.17 -9.34 3.28
C SER A 124 -19.90 -10.78 3.72
N TYR A 125 -19.87 -11.71 2.76
CA TYR A 125 -19.80 -13.16 3.01
C TYR A 125 -18.50 -13.64 3.69
N GLY A 126 -17.49 -12.79 3.82
CA GLY A 126 -16.24 -13.05 4.56
C GLY A 126 -16.21 -12.46 5.98
N ALA A 127 -17.19 -11.63 6.36
CA ALA A 127 -17.21 -10.99 7.67
C ALA A 127 -17.46 -11.99 8.82
N THR A 128 -16.84 -11.73 9.97
CA THR A 128 -17.03 -12.53 11.19
C THR A 128 -18.31 -12.12 11.90
N LEU A 129 -19.14 -13.10 12.27
CA LEU A 129 -20.43 -12.91 12.93
C LEU A 129 -20.37 -13.29 14.42
N VAL A 130 -21.15 -12.58 15.22
CA VAL A 130 -21.51 -12.99 16.57
C VAL A 130 -22.96 -12.62 16.88
N GLY A 131 -23.66 -13.49 17.61
CA GLY A 131 -25.02 -13.25 18.07
C GLY A 131 -25.05 -12.71 19.50
N VAL A 132 -25.95 -11.77 19.75
CA VAL A 132 -26.26 -11.26 21.09
C VAL A 132 -27.77 -11.36 21.28
N ASP A 133 -28.24 -12.26 22.15
CA ASP A 133 -29.66 -12.42 22.47
C ASP A 133 -30.11 -11.27 23.39
N TYR A 134 -30.27 -10.12 22.73
CA TYR A 134 -30.67 -8.88 23.33
C TYR A 134 -32.19 -8.80 23.54
N LEU A 135 -32.99 -9.48 22.71
CA LEU A 135 -34.46 -9.36 22.73
C LEU A 135 -35.17 -10.40 23.60
N ASN A 136 -34.52 -11.49 23.99
CA ASN A 136 -35.12 -12.43 24.95
C ASN A 136 -34.43 -12.31 26.31
N ASP A 137 -33.11 -12.52 26.35
CA ASP A 137 -32.38 -12.66 27.62
C ASP A 137 -32.13 -11.32 28.31
N ALA A 138 -31.96 -10.22 27.56
CA ALA A 138 -31.66 -8.93 28.17
C ALA A 138 -32.82 -8.38 29.03
N PHE A 139 -34.04 -8.87 28.85
CA PHE A 139 -35.19 -8.50 29.68
C PHE A 139 -35.19 -9.13 31.08
N ASP A 140 -34.38 -10.18 31.29
CA ASP A 140 -34.16 -10.79 32.61
C ASP A 140 -33.03 -10.10 33.40
N LEU A 141 -32.30 -9.16 32.77
CA LEU A 141 -31.22 -8.39 33.38
C LEU A 141 -31.74 -7.23 34.24
N THR A 142 -30.93 -6.81 35.21
CA THR A 142 -31.13 -5.49 35.82
C THR A 142 -30.88 -4.39 34.80
N TYR A 143 -31.47 -3.20 35.00
CA TYR A 143 -31.28 -2.08 34.07
C TYR A 143 -29.79 -1.70 33.87
N ALA A 144 -28.95 -1.86 34.91
CA ALA A 144 -27.52 -1.60 34.78
C ALA A 144 -26.78 -2.67 33.96
N GLU A 145 -27.12 -3.95 34.13
CA GLU A 145 -26.58 -5.05 33.32
C GLU A 145 -27.03 -4.91 31.86
N TYR A 146 -28.30 -4.55 31.62
CA TYR A 146 -28.84 -4.23 30.30
C TYR A 146 -28.03 -3.13 29.59
N LEU A 147 -27.76 -2.02 30.25
CA LEU A 147 -26.90 -0.97 29.69
C LEU A 147 -25.47 -1.45 29.46
N SER A 148 -24.94 -2.31 30.32
CA SER A 148 -23.59 -2.89 30.13
C SER A 148 -23.51 -3.80 28.90
N VAL A 149 -24.59 -4.47 28.52
CA VAL A 149 -24.64 -5.24 27.26
C VAL A 149 -24.54 -4.28 26.07
N LEU A 150 -25.22 -3.13 26.11
CA LEU A 150 -25.07 -2.10 25.07
C LEU A 150 -23.66 -1.52 25.02
N SER A 151 -23.04 -1.19 26.17
CA SER A 151 -21.66 -0.67 26.19
C SER A 151 -20.65 -1.69 25.66
N SER A 152 -20.89 -3.00 25.83
CA SER A 152 -20.00 -4.05 25.33
C SER A 152 -19.92 -4.16 23.80
N ALA A 153 -20.73 -3.39 23.09
CA ALA A 153 -20.66 -3.23 21.64
C ALA A 153 -19.33 -2.67 21.15
N GLU A 154 -18.53 -2.00 21.99
CA GLU A 154 -17.17 -1.52 21.69
C GLU A 154 -16.25 -2.63 21.15
N ARG A 155 -16.57 -3.89 21.45
CA ARG A 155 -15.82 -5.08 21.04
C ARG A 155 -15.93 -5.39 19.55
N PHE A 156 -16.87 -4.75 18.85
CA PHE A 156 -17.22 -5.09 17.47
C PHE A 156 -17.04 -3.89 16.57
N ASP A 157 -16.76 -4.18 15.30
CA ASP A 157 -16.61 -3.13 14.29
C ASP A 157 -17.97 -2.57 13.88
N VAL A 158 -18.92 -3.48 13.64
CA VAL A 158 -20.27 -3.17 13.18
C VAL A 158 -21.31 -3.85 14.07
N VAL A 159 -22.37 -3.12 14.43
CA VAL A 159 -23.48 -3.63 15.24
C VAL A 159 -24.80 -3.38 14.52
N ASN A 160 -25.58 -4.45 14.37
CA ASN A 160 -26.91 -4.40 13.77
C ASN A 160 -28.01 -4.42 14.84
N PHE A 161 -28.87 -3.41 14.79
CA PHE A 161 -30.11 -3.28 15.55
C PHE A 161 -31.32 -3.36 14.63
N SER A 162 -31.75 -4.59 14.32
CA SER A 162 -32.96 -4.84 13.54
C SER A 162 -34.25 -4.78 14.38
N TRP A 163 -34.26 -3.95 15.41
CA TRP A 163 -35.35 -3.75 16.37
C TRP A 163 -35.59 -2.26 16.68
N GLY A 164 -36.72 -1.95 17.30
CA GLY A 164 -37.06 -0.59 17.71
C GLY A 164 -38.32 -0.51 18.56
N ASN A 165 -38.57 0.68 19.10
CA ASN A 165 -39.74 0.97 19.92
C ASN A 165 -40.90 1.57 19.11
N TYR A 166 -42.09 1.57 19.71
CA TYR A 166 -43.26 2.21 19.10
C TYR A 166 -43.10 3.74 19.00
N GLN A 167 -43.27 4.27 17.79
CA GLN A 167 -43.07 5.70 17.44
C GLN A 167 -44.26 6.56 17.87
N ALA A 168 -44.27 6.97 19.14
CA ALA A 168 -45.43 7.64 19.75
C ALA A 168 -45.12 8.90 20.55
N PHE A 169 -43.90 9.44 20.45
CA PHE A 169 -43.50 10.67 21.15
C PHE A 169 -43.69 10.58 22.68
N LEU A 170 -43.38 9.42 23.24
CA LEU A 170 -43.54 9.15 24.67
C LEU A 170 -42.39 9.79 25.47
N SER A 171 -42.68 10.43 26.59
CA SER A 171 -41.64 11.08 27.40
C SER A 171 -40.50 10.16 27.86
N GLY A 172 -40.80 8.85 28.01
CA GLY A 172 -39.84 7.80 28.34
C GLY A 172 -38.92 7.38 27.19
N SER A 173 -39.23 7.79 25.96
CA SER A 173 -38.41 7.59 24.75
C SER A 173 -37.80 8.88 24.20
N ASN A 174 -37.91 10.01 24.92
CA ASN A 174 -37.29 11.26 24.48
C ASN A 174 -35.79 11.27 24.79
N LEU A 175 -34.94 11.39 23.76
CA LEU A 175 -33.49 11.46 23.88
C LEU A 175 -33.01 12.62 24.77
N GLY A 176 -33.65 13.79 24.68
CA GLY A 176 -33.27 14.97 25.48
C GLY A 176 -33.77 14.97 26.92
N ASN A 177 -34.49 13.92 27.35
CA ASN A 177 -34.90 13.74 28.73
C ASN A 177 -33.93 12.79 29.43
N ALA A 178 -32.99 13.32 30.24
CA ALA A 178 -31.95 12.54 30.90
C ALA A 178 -32.46 11.42 31.85
N ALA A 179 -33.75 11.41 32.22
CA ALA A 179 -34.37 10.35 33.02
C ALA A 179 -35.12 9.31 32.16
N SER A 180 -35.10 9.45 30.84
CA SER A 180 -35.73 8.52 29.91
C SER A 180 -34.88 7.26 29.74
N GLN A 181 -35.50 6.16 29.37
CA GLN A 181 -34.78 4.92 29.10
C GLN A 181 -33.81 5.11 27.92
N THR A 182 -34.29 5.78 26.87
CA THR A 182 -33.53 6.13 25.66
C THR A 182 -32.30 6.99 25.95
N ALA A 183 -32.34 7.89 26.93
CA ALA A 183 -31.16 8.65 27.30
C ALA A 183 -30.08 7.76 27.94
N GLY A 184 -30.47 6.77 28.74
CA GLY A 184 -29.54 5.78 29.29
C GLY A 184 -28.93 4.88 28.22
N GLU A 185 -29.77 4.39 27.29
CA GLU A 185 -29.32 3.62 26.12
C GLU A 185 -28.34 4.42 25.25
N ALA A 186 -28.67 5.68 24.94
CA ALA A 186 -27.79 6.57 24.17
C ALA A 186 -26.45 6.84 24.87
N MET A 187 -26.42 6.91 26.21
CA MET A 187 -25.17 7.05 26.95
C MET A 187 -24.29 5.80 26.83
N ALA A 188 -24.87 4.60 26.96
CA ALA A 188 -24.14 3.34 26.82
C ALA A 188 -23.59 3.15 25.40
N LEU A 189 -24.38 3.52 24.38
CA LEU A 189 -23.93 3.48 22.99
C LEU A 189 -22.79 4.46 22.72
N ARG A 190 -22.87 5.69 23.26
CA ARG A 190 -21.77 6.68 23.13
C ARG A 190 -20.47 6.22 23.78
N GLU A 191 -20.55 5.51 24.90
CA GLU A 191 -19.40 4.85 25.52
C GLU A 191 -18.79 3.85 24.53
N ALA A 192 -19.62 2.94 23.98
CA ALA A 192 -19.17 1.94 23.01
C ALA A 192 -18.55 2.57 21.75
N ILE A 193 -19.14 3.65 21.24
CA ILE A 193 -18.62 4.40 20.08
C ILE A 193 -17.29 5.09 20.42
N SER A 194 -17.11 5.58 21.64
CA SER A 194 -15.86 6.25 22.00
C SER A 194 -14.68 5.31 22.17
N GLU A 195 -14.94 4.06 22.57
CA GLU A 195 -13.90 3.06 22.88
C GLU A 195 -13.70 2.04 21.75
N GLY A 196 -14.74 1.79 20.94
CA GLY A 196 -14.70 0.79 19.89
C GLY A 196 -13.74 1.12 18.76
N ARG A 197 -13.20 0.07 18.11
CA ARG A 197 -12.26 0.19 16.99
C ARG A 197 -11.07 1.11 17.28
N ASP A 198 -10.45 0.93 18.46
CA ASP A 198 -9.32 1.74 18.94
C ASP A 198 -9.59 3.26 18.94
N GLY A 199 -10.85 3.66 19.12
CA GLY A 199 -11.29 5.06 19.15
C GLY A 199 -11.80 5.60 17.79
N LEU A 200 -11.81 4.80 16.73
CA LEU A 200 -12.50 5.13 15.47
C LEU A 200 -14.03 5.02 15.60
N GLY A 201 -14.47 4.22 16.56
CA GLY A 201 -15.84 4.03 16.97
C GLY A 201 -16.59 2.93 16.23
N THR A 202 -17.30 2.13 17.02
CA THR A 202 -18.20 1.07 16.53
C THR A 202 -19.31 1.67 15.67
N ILE A 203 -19.58 1.04 14.53
CA ILE A 203 -20.61 1.45 13.59
C ILE A 203 -21.95 0.82 13.97
N PHE A 204 -22.96 1.64 14.30
CA PHE A 204 -24.29 1.14 14.63
C PHE A 204 -25.28 1.38 13.51
N ILE A 205 -25.92 0.30 13.03
CA ILE A 205 -26.97 0.34 12.02
C ILE A 205 -28.29 -0.06 12.68
N LYS A 206 -29.33 0.75 12.51
CA LYS A 206 -30.63 0.54 13.14
C LYS A 206 -31.77 0.57 12.12
N ALA A 207 -32.68 -0.40 12.24
CA ALA A 207 -33.93 -0.41 11.48
C ALA A 207 -34.85 0.75 11.94
N VAL A 208 -35.37 1.54 11.00
CA VAL A 208 -36.17 2.73 11.32
C VAL A 208 -37.53 2.41 11.97
N GLY A 209 -38.10 1.23 11.72
CA GLY A 209 -39.40 0.80 12.24
C GLY A 209 -40.45 0.50 11.16
N ASN A 210 -41.50 -0.23 11.56
CA ASN A 210 -42.47 -0.83 10.64
C ASN A 210 -43.92 -0.30 10.85
N PHE A 211 -44.07 0.93 11.31
CA PHE A 211 -45.37 1.46 11.77
C PHE A 211 -46.07 2.39 10.77
N ALA A 212 -45.46 2.67 9.62
CA ALA A 212 -46.11 3.49 8.61
C ALA A 212 -47.38 2.81 8.10
N HIS A 213 -48.43 3.61 7.92
CA HIS A 213 -49.71 3.19 7.36
C HIS A 213 -50.39 2.00 8.08
N ASP A 214 -50.01 1.70 9.33
CA ASP A 214 -50.68 0.67 10.10
C ASP A 214 -52.14 1.08 10.38
N THR A 215 -53.06 0.34 9.76
CA THR A 215 -54.52 0.57 9.86
C THR A 215 -55.07 0.49 11.28
N ILE A 216 -54.41 -0.22 12.20
CA ILE A 216 -54.80 -0.29 13.61
C ILE A 216 -54.67 1.08 14.27
N TYR A 217 -53.64 1.82 13.88
CA TYR A 217 -53.30 3.13 14.45
C TYR A 217 -53.83 4.29 13.59
N GLY A 218 -54.06 4.12 12.28
CA GLY A 218 -54.55 5.18 11.38
C GLY A 218 -55.91 5.81 11.72
N GLN A 219 -56.72 5.22 12.62
CA GLN A 219 -57.95 5.85 13.15
C GLN A 219 -57.69 7.02 14.13
N PHE A 220 -56.43 7.35 14.42
CA PHE A 220 -56.07 8.33 15.43
C PHE A 220 -55.07 9.40 14.97
N GLY A 221 -54.86 9.55 13.66
CA GLY A 221 -53.95 10.54 13.08
C GLY A 221 -53.03 9.93 12.02
N ILE A 222 -52.01 10.69 11.63
CA ILE A 222 -50.88 10.19 10.86
C ILE A 222 -49.99 9.37 11.80
N HIS A 223 -49.47 8.25 11.32
CA HIS A 223 -48.63 7.32 12.08
C HIS A 223 -47.50 6.81 11.19
N GLY A 224 -46.32 6.61 11.78
CA GLY A 224 -45.11 6.17 11.08
C GLY A 224 -43.97 7.18 11.06
N ASN A 225 -44.12 8.35 11.70
CA ASN A 225 -43.02 9.30 11.87
C ASN A 225 -41.95 8.71 12.79
N ALA A 226 -40.80 8.37 12.20
CA ALA A 226 -39.66 7.73 12.84
C ALA A 226 -39.06 8.56 13.98
N GLN A 227 -39.26 9.88 13.97
CA GLN A 227 -38.75 10.79 15.00
C GLN A 227 -39.48 10.66 16.34
N GLY A 228 -40.57 9.88 16.40
CA GLY A 228 -41.31 9.55 17.62
C GLY A 228 -40.64 8.51 18.53
N GLU A 229 -39.56 7.87 18.07
CA GLU A 229 -38.65 7.02 18.85
C GLU A 229 -37.31 7.74 19.00
N GLY A 230 -36.90 8.08 20.23
CA GLY A 230 -35.72 8.94 20.43
C GLY A 230 -34.37 8.31 20.08
N LEU A 231 -34.24 6.98 20.07
CA LEU A 231 -32.99 6.36 19.58
C LEU A 231 -32.79 6.65 18.09
N ASN A 232 -33.86 6.68 17.28
CA ASN A 232 -33.72 7.06 15.87
C ASN A 232 -33.29 8.52 15.69
N ASN A 233 -33.35 9.36 16.72
CA ASN A 233 -32.94 10.75 16.63
C ASN A 233 -31.45 10.93 16.97
N MET A 234 -30.75 9.86 17.34
CA MET A 234 -29.35 9.90 17.74
C MET A 234 -28.45 10.07 16.50
N HIS A 235 -27.52 11.03 16.55
CA HIS A 235 -26.56 11.30 15.48
C HIS A 235 -25.71 10.07 15.16
N GLU A 236 -25.28 9.36 16.19
CA GLU A 236 -24.31 8.28 16.06
C GLU A 236 -24.89 6.98 15.44
N LEU A 237 -26.20 6.93 15.18
CA LEU A 237 -26.85 5.76 14.57
C LEU A 237 -27.13 5.97 13.09
N ILE A 238 -26.77 4.97 12.28
CA ILE A 238 -27.21 4.87 10.88
C ILE A 238 -28.62 4.28 10.86
N VAL A 239 -29.62 5.15 10.74
CA VAL A 239 -31.03 4.75 10.69
C VAL A 239 -31.44 4.41 9.26
N VAL A 240 -31.95 3.19 9.06
CA VAL A 240 -32.20 2.60 7.73
C VAL A 240 -33.69 2.36 7.49
N SER A 241 -34.20 2.90 6.39
CA SER A 241 -35.56 2.64 5.90
C SER A 241 -35.61 1.50 4.86
N ALA A 242 -36.80 1.00 4.56
CA ALA A 242 -36.99 -0.16 3.70
C ALA A 242 -37.69 0.17 2.37
N THR A 243 -37.17 -0.42 1.30
CA THR A 243 -37.86 -0.46 0.01
C THR A 243 -38.36 -1.86 -0.34
N ASP A 244 -39.39 -1.90 -1.19
CA ASP A 244 -39.83 -3.12 -1.85
C ASP A 244 -38.92 -3.49 -3.04
N ARG A 245 -39.27 -4.59 -3.72
CA ARG A 245 -38.52 -5.12 -4.87
C ARG A 245 -38.52 -4.21 -6.11
N SER A 246 -39.37 -3.19 -6.14
CA SER A 246 -39.40 -2.18 -7.21
C SER A 246 -38.54 -0.96 -6.86
N GLY A 247 -37.90 -0.93 -5.69
CA GLY A 247 -37.18 0.26 -5.19
C GLY A 247 -38.11 1.33 -4.63
N ASN A 248 -39.40 1.05 -4.41
CA ASN A 248 -40.31 2.01 -3.79
C ASN A 248 -40.35 1.84 -2.28
N ALA A 249 -40.74 2.88 -1.55
CA ALA A 249 -40.93 2.81 -0.10
C ALA A 249 -41.88 1.65 0.24
N ALA A 250 -41.42 0.74 1.09
CA ALA A 250 -42.23 -0.37 1.53
C ALA A 250 -43.40 0.14 2.37
N SER A 251 -44.58 -0.47 2.24
CA SER A 251 -45.82 0.04 2.84
C SER A 251 -45.79 0.21 4.36
N TYR A 252 -44.89 -0.52 5.04
CA TYR A 252 -44.72 -0.50 6.48
C TYR A 252 -43.57 0.42 6.94
N SER A 253 -42.67 0.82 6.05
CA SER A 253 -41.45 1.53 6.43
C SER A 253 -41.79 2.89 7.03
N SER A 254 -41.42 3.10 8.29
CA SER A 254 -41.48 4.43 8.90
C SER A 254 -40.63 5.45 8.13
N TRP A 255 -40.99 6.73 8.27
CA TRP A 255 -40.43 7.85 7.51
C TRP A 255 -40.05 8.99 8.46
N GLY A 256 -39.09 9.83 8.07
CA GLY A 256 -38.63 10.96 8.88
C GLY A 256 -37.36 11.61 8.37
N HIS A 257 -37.00 12.75 8.97
CA HIS A 257 -35.78 13.50 8.65
C HIS A 257 -34.53 12.99 9.40
N ASN A 258 -34.65 11.86 10.08
CA ASN A 258 -33.62 11.17 10.84
C ASN A 258 -33.11 9.88 10.18
N ILE A 259 -33.64 9.53 9.01
CA ILE A 259 -33.16 8.40 8.22
C ILE A 259 -31.89 8.84 7.47
N LEU A 260 -30.85 8.01 7.49
CA LEU A 260 -29.65 8.29 6.70
C LEU A 260 -29.83 7.77 5.27
N VAL A 261 -30.16 6.49 5.12
CA VAL A 261 -30.30 5.81 3.83
C VAL A 261 -31.43 4.78 3.85
N ALA A 262 -31.89 4.38 2.67
CA ALA A 262 -32.77 3.25 2.47
C ALA A 262 -31.99 2.02 1.99
N ALA A 263 -32.56 0.84 2.24
CA ALA A 263 -32.08 -0.41 1.67
C ALA A 263 -33.25 -1.33 1.27
N PRO A 264 -33.04 -2.25 0.32
CA PRO A 264 -34.06 -3.23 -0.03
C PRO A 264 -34.32 -4.17 1.15
N ALA A 265 -35.60 -4.45 1.45
CA ALA A 265 -35.97 -5.43 2.46
C ALA A 265 -35.67 -6.87 1.99
N ALA A 266 -34.43 -7.33 2.18
CA ALA A 266 -33.87 -8.58 1.66
C ALA A 266 -34.60 -9.82 2.18
N SER A 267 -35.67 -10.22 1.48
CA SER A 267 -36.58 -11.25 1.98
C SER A 267 -36.08 -12.69 1.82
N VAL A 268 -35.03 -12.89 1.02
CA VAL A 268 -34.45 -14.21 0.71
C VAL A 268 -33.13 -14.34 1.45
N THR A 269 -33.12 -15.16 2.51
CA THR A 269 -31.98 -15.31 3.44
C THR A 269 -32.06 -16.65 4.19
N THR A 270 -31.11 -16.90 5.09
CA THR A 270 -31.08 -18.01 6.04
C THR A 270 -32.28 -18.00 6.98
N ASP A 271 -32.64 -19.16 7.51
CA ASP A 271 -33.68 -19.34 8.53
C ASP A 271 -33.20 -20.39 9.53
N MET A 272 -33.87 -20.50 10.67
CA MET A 272 -33.56 -21.59 11.61
C MET A 272 -33.74 -22.95 10.93
N THR A 273 -32.84 -23.89 11.23
CA THR A 273 -32.93 -25.24 10.64
C THR A 273 -34.10 -26.04 11.23
N GLY A 274 -34.90 -26.69 10.39
CA GLY A 274 -35.93 -27.65 10.79
C GLY A 274 -37.35 -27.13 10.58
N PHE A 275 -38.16 -27.15 11.64
CA PHE A 275 -39.54 -26.65 11.63
C PHE A 275 -39.70 -25.32 12.37
N ASP A 276 -38.60 -24.83 12.94
CA ASP A 276 -38.50 -23.57 13.67
C ASP A 276 -38.20 -22.42 12.68
N GLY A 277 -38.41 -21.18 13.10
CA GLY A 277 -38.22 -19.99 12.27
C GLY A 277 -39.44 -19.62 11.42
N TYR A 278 -39.19 -18.97 10.29
CA TYR A 278 -40.24 -18.43 9.41
C TYR A 278 -40.90 -19.51 8.56
N THR A 279 -40.11 -20.45 8.07
CA THR A 279 -40.56 -21.51 7.17
C THR A 279 -39.86 -22.83 7.48
N ALA A 280 -40.58 -23.94 7.34
CA ALA A 280 -39.97 -25.26 7.52
C ALA A 280 -38.86 -25.46 6.48
N GLY A 281 -37.62 -25.61 6.93
CA GLY A 281 -36.43 -25.59 6.08
C GLY A 281 -35.23 -25.05 6.84
N ARG A 282 -34.39 -24.30 6.14
CA ARG A 282 -33.19 -23.62 6.67
C ARG A 282 -32.98 -22.27 5.97
N MET A 283 -34.01 -21.84 5.25
CA MET A 283 -34.00 -20.67 4.38
C MET A 283 -35.42 -20.12 4.39
N THR A 284 -35.54 -18.82 4.26
CA THR A 284 -36.81 -18.11 4.18
C THR A 284 -36.86 -17.23 2.94
N THR A 285 -38.06 -17.03 2.43
CA THR A 285 -38.36 -16.05 1.37
C THR A 285 -39.37 -15.00 1.82
N THR A 286 -39.78 -15.08 3.09
CA THR A 286 -40.86 -14.30 3.69
C THR A 286 -40.36 -13.36 4.79
N PHE A 287 -39.05 -13.34 5.08
CA PHE A 287 -38.49 -12.34 5.97
C PHE A 287 -38.75 -10.94 5.38
N SER A 288 -39.05 -9.96 6.23
CA SER A 288 -39.48 -8.63 5.76
C SER A 288 -39.34 -7.60 6.87
N GLY A 289 -39.73 -6.36 6.59
CA GLY A 289 -39.58 -5.26 7.53
C GLY A 289 -38.31 -4.47 7.26
N THR A 290 -38.17 -3.35 7.96
CA THR A 290 -36.91 -2.60 8.05
C THR A 290 -35.78 -3.43 8.68
N SER A 291 -36.14 -4.47 9.43
CA SER A 291 -35.25 -5.54 9.91
C SER A 291 -34.60 -6.37 8.80
N ALA A 292 -35.13 -6.35 7.58
CA ALA A 292 -34.50 -6.97 6.40
C ALA A 292 -33.70 -5.96 5.56
N ALA A 293 -33.78 -4.66 5.88
CA ALA A 293 -33.06 -3.59 5.19
C ALA A 293 -31.79 -3.18 5.94
N ALA A 294 -31.87 -2.99 7.26
CA ALA A 294 -30.73 -2.70 8.13
C ALA A 294 -29.53 -3.65 7.92
N PRO A 295 -29.68 -4.99 7.87
CA PRO A 295 -28.54 -5.88 7.66
C PRO A 295 -27.87 -5.74 6.29
N VAL A 296 -28.56 -5.25 5.26
CA VAL A 296 -27.92 -4.95 3.97
C VAL A 296 -26.88 -3.85 4.16
N VAL A 297 -27.24 -2.77 4.86
CA VAL A 297 -26.32 -1.66 5.18
C VAL A 297 -25.22 -2.11 6.14
N SER A 298 -25.50 -3.03 7.07
CA SER A 298 -24.44 -3.60 7.93
C SER A 298 -23.39 -4.37 7.13
N GLY A 299 -23.79 -5.12 6.10
CA GLY A 299 -22.85 -5.78 5.20
C GLY A 299 -22.08 -4.79 4.32
N VAL A 300 -22.73 -3.73 3.83
CA VAL A 300 -22.03 -2.66 3.08
C VAL A 300 -21.00 -1.96 3.97
N ALA A 301 -21.35 -1.63 5.21
CA ALA A 301 -20.41 -1.05 6.16
C ALA A 301 -19.21 -1.98 6.43
N ALA A 302 -19.42 -3.30 6.51
CA ALA A 302 -18.33 -4.25 6.66
C ALA A 302 -17.40 -4.28 5.42
N LEU A 303 -17.95 -4.16 4.20
CA LEU A 303 -17.13 -4.04 2.98
C LEU A 303 -16.33 -2.73 2.96
N MET A 304 -16.95 -1.61 3.38
CA MET A 304 -16.26 -0.32 3.50
C MET A 304 -15.10 -0.38 4.50
N LEU A 305 -15.30 -1.05 5.65
CA LEU A 305 -14.26 -1.18 6.68
C LEU A 305 -13.14 -2.15 6.28
N GLN A 306 -13.41 -3.13 5.41
CA GLN A 306 -12.33 -3.92 4.81
C GLN A 306 -11.52 -3.07 3.82
N ALA A 307 -12.20 -2.30 2.97
CA ALA A 307 -11.55 -1.41 2.01
C ALA A 307 -10.71 -0.32 2.69
N ASN A 308 -11.20 0.20 3.82
CA ASN A 308 -10.49 1.17 4.63
C ASN A 308 -10.78 0.98 6.13
N PRO A 309 -9.86 0.32 6.87
CA PRO A 309 -10.05 0.07 8.31
C PRO A 309 -9.86 1.31 9.17
N ASP A 310 -9.37 2.43 8.62
CA ASP A 310 -9.10 3.69 9.33
C ASP A 310 -10.31 4.63 9.35
N LEU A 311 -11.42 4.27 8.69
CA LEU A 311 -12.65 5.10 8.70
C LEU A 311 -13.20 5.27 10.11
N HIS A 312 -13.44 6.51 10.53
CA HIS A 312 -14.17 6.83 11.75
C HIS A 312 -15.69 6.64 11.51
N TRP A 313 -16.48 6.46 12.57
CA TRP A 313 -17.93 6.21 12.42
C TRP A 313 -18.68 7.31 11.65
N ARG A 314 -18.22 8.56 11.76
CA ARG A 314 -18.72 9.71 10.99
C ARG A 314 -18.40 9.60 9.50
N ASP A 315 -17.22 9.09 9.14
CA ASP A 315 -16.82 8.89 7.75
C ASP A 315 -17.76 7.90 7.06
N VAL A 316 -18.07 6.78 7.72
CA VAL A 316 -19.04 5.80 7.20
C VAL A 316 -20.40 6.46 6.95
N GLN A 317 -20.86 7.35 7.83
CA GLN A 317 -22.12 8.08 7.61
C GLN A 317 -22.04 9.08 6.44
N ASN A 318 -20.94 9.83 6.33
CA ASN A 318 -20.71 10.80 5.27
C ASN A 318 -20.68 10.10 3.91
N ILE A 319 -19.91 9.01 3.81
CA ILE A 319 -19.82 8.20 2.58
C ILE A 319 -21.18 7.64 2.21
N LEU A 320 -21.90 6.98 3.13
CA LEU A 320 -23.23 6.42 2.83
C LEU A 320 -24.23 7.49 2.37
N ALA A 321 -24.17 8.70 2.92
CA ALA A 321 -25.03 9.80 2.48
C ALA A 321 -24.64 10.33 1.09
N ALA A 322 -23.34 10.48 0.81
CA ALA A 322 -22.83 10.99 -0.46
C ALA A 322 -22.89 9.96 -1.60
N SER A 323 -22.87 8.67 -1.29
CA SER A 323 -22.88 7.59 -2.29
C SER A 323 -24.27 7.04 -2.61
N ALA A 324 -25.30 7.41 -1.83
CA ALA A 324 -26.64 6.85 -1.99
C ALA A 324 -27.29 7.19 -3.34
N ALA A 325 -27.84 6.17 -4.00
CA ALA A 325 -28.48 6.28 -5.29
C ALA A 325 -29.94 6.75 -5.17
N GLN A 326 -30.37 7.67 -6.04
CA GLN A 326 -31.74 8.17 -5.97
C GLN A 326 -32.75 7.14 -6.46
N THR A 327 -33.89 7.04 -5.76
CA THR A 327 -34.85 5.95 -5.98
C THR A 327 -36.30 6.39 -5.78
N GLY A 328 -37.22 5.44 -5.97
CA GLY A 328 -38.65 5.64 -5.85
C GLY A 328 -39.31 6.29 -7.07
N SER A 329 -40.57 6.67 -6.90
CA SER A 329 -41.42 7.08 -8.02
C SER A 329 -41.04 8.38 -8.70
N SER A 330 -40.30 9.24 -8.02
CA SER A 330 -39.72 10.43 -8.63
C SER A 330 -38.60 10.11 -9.61
N PHE A 331 -37.97 8.93 -9.51
CA PHE A 331 -36.79 8.50 -10.29
C PHE A 331 -37.08 7.31 -11.20
N GLY A 332 -38.30 7.26 -11.76
CA GLY A 332 -38.66 6.33 -12.85
C GLY A 332 -39.41 5.07 -12.42
N GLN A 333 -39.61 4.85 -11.11
CA GLN A 333 -40.45 3.77 -10.60
C GLN A 333 -41.94 4.13 -10.64
N ASN A 334 -42.81 3.13 -10.64
CA ASN A 334 -44.25 3.37 -10.48
C ASN A 334 -44.55 3.76 -9.04
N ALA A 335 -45.32 4.82 -8.80
CA ALA A 335 -45.75 5.25 -7.47
C ALA A 335 -46.32 4.09 -6.63
N SER A 336 -45.72 3.82 -5.47
CA SER A 336 -46.27 2.86 -4.51
C SER A 336 -47.42 3.46 -3.71
N GLY A 337 -47.42 4.79 -3.54
CA GLY A 337 -48.39 5.52 -2.74
C GLY A 337 -48.09 5.50 -1.24
N TYR A 338 -46.89 5.04 -0.88
CA TYR A 338 -46.39 4.98 0.50
C TYR A 338 -45.22 5.94 0.74
N GLU A 339 -44.76 6.64 -0.30
CA GLU A 339 -43.72 7.66 -0.17
C GLU A 339 -44.23 8.87 0.63
N ALA A 340 -43.43 9.31 1.60
CA ALA A 340 -43.68 10.49 2.42
C ALA A 340 -42.81 11.65 1.93
N GLY A 341 -43.44 12.81 1.74
CA GLY A 341 -42.78 14.01 1.24
C GLY A 341 -42.31 13.91 -0.22
N ASN A 342 -41.67 14.98 -0.69
CA ASN A 342 -41.03 15.03 -2.00
C ASN A 342 -39.51 14.98 -1.83
N TRP A 343 -38.80 14.57 -2.86
CA TRP A 343 -37.36 14.80 -2.96
C TRP A 343 -37.08 16.30 -2.99
N PHE A 344 -36.07 16.74 -2.24
CA PHE A 344 -35.52 18.08 -2.29
C PHE A 344 -33.99 18.01 -2.23
N SER A 345 -33.32 19.03 -2.75
CA SER A 345 -31.89 19.23 -2.54
C SER A 345 -31.71 20.20 -1.38
N ASN A 346 -30.89 19.84 -0.40
CA ASN A 346 -30.54 20.75 0.69
C ASN A 346 -29.55 21.82 0.20
N GLY A 347 -29.09 22.69 1.10
CA GLY A 347 -28.16 23.77 0.75
C GLY A 347 -26.67 23.41 0.74
N ALA A 348 -26.30 22.12 0.70
CA ALA A 348 -24.89 21.73 0.54
C ALA A 348 -24.37 22.16 -0.85
N GLU A 349 -23.07 22.39 -0.99
CA GLU A 349 -22.50 22.97 -2.22
C GLU A 349 -21.62 21.96 -3.00
N ASN A 350 -21.15 20.91 -2.32
CA ASN A 350 -20.05 20.06 -2.77
C ASN A 350 -20.47 18.64 -3.21
N TRP A 351 -21.77 18.35 -3.40
CA TRP A 351 -22.24 17.02 -3.82
C TRP A 351 -22.91 17.02 -5.20
N ASN A 352 -22.37 16.25 -6.14
CA ASN A 352 -22.85 16.17 -7.53
C ASN A 352 -23.09 17.57 -8.12
N GLY A 353 -22.17 18.50 -7.85
CA GLY A 353 -22.24 19.91 -8.26
C GLY A 353 -23.36 20.73 -7.59
N GLY A 354 -23.89 20.33 -6.44
CA GLY A 354 -24.87 21.12 -5.68
C GLY A 354 -25.35 20.46 -4.38
N GLY A 355 -26.61 20.72 -4.02
CA GLY A 355 -27.22 20.22 -2.78
C GLY A 355 -27.37 18.71 -2.71
N MET A 356 -27.15 18.13 -1.53
CA MET A 356 -27.45 16.71 -1.30
C MET A 356 -28.96 16.49 -1.41
N THR A 357 -29.37 15.51 -2.22
CA THR A 357 -30.79 15.17 -2.36
C THR A 357 -31.28 14.31 -1.20
N TYR A 358 -32.44 14.63 -0.65
CA TYR A 358 -33.04 13.91 0.47
C TYR A 358 -34.54 13.68 0.29
N ASN A 359 -35.05 12.59 0.84
CA ASN A 359 -36.48 12.30 0.99
C ASN A 359 -36.80 11.62 2.32
N GLN A 360 -37.96 11.93 2.92
CA GLN A 360 -38.34 11.40 4.25
C GLN A 360 -38.56 9.88 4.28
N SER A 361 -38.87 9.23 3.16
CA SER A 361 -38.96 7.77 3.08
C SER A 361 -37.63 7.09 2.77
N TYR A 362 -36.68 7.80 2.16
CA TYR A 362 -35.46 7.19 1.60
C TYR A 362 -34.16 7.67 2.23
N GLY A 363 -34.19 8.68 3.10
CA GLY A 363 -32.98 9.38 3.51
C GLY A 363 -32.34 10.08 2.31
N TYR A 364 -31.03 9.94 2.18
CA TYR A 364 -30.27 10.40 1.01
C TYR A 364 -30.49 9.54 -0.25
N GLY A 365 -30.97 8.30 -0.10
CA GLY A 365 -31.23 7.39 -1.22
C GLY A 365 -31.10 5.92 -0.83
N MET A 366 -31.19 5.06 -1.84
CA MET A 366 -30.86 3.65 -1.70
C MET A 366 -29.35 3.52 -1.49
N VAL A 367 -28.92 2.67 -0.55
CA VAL A 367 -27.51 2.29 -0.43
C VAL A 367 -26.98 1.75 -1.77
N ASP A 368 -25.86 2.30 -2.23
CA ASP A 368 -25.11 1.80 -3.39
C ASP A 368 -23.75 1.29 -2.91
N VAL A 369 -23.56 -0.03 -2.96
CA VAL A 369 -22.38 -0.71 -2.46
C VAL A 369 -21.14 -0.39 -3.27
N LEU A 370 -21.27 -0.20 -4.59
CA LEU A 370 -20.13 0.12 -5.43
C LEU A 370 -19.65 1.53 -5.08
N ALA A 371 -20.55 2.51 -5.13
CA ALA A 371 -20.22 3.89 -4.83
C ALA A 371 -19.70 4.06 -3.38
N ALA A 372 -20.31 3.38 -2.40
CA ALA A 372 -19.88 3.48 -1.00
C ALA A 372 -18.49 2.88 -0.77
N VAL A 373 -18.19 1.71 -1.35
CA VAL A 373 -16.90 1.04 -1.14
C VAL A 373 -15.79 1.73 -1.90
N ARG A 374 -16.01 2.17 -3.14
CA ARG A 374 -14.99 2.93 -3.89
C ARG A 374 -14.68 4.26 -3.23
N MET A 375 -15.69 4.96 -2.74
CA MET A 375 -15.47 6.21 -1.99
C MET A 375 -14.74 5.99 -0.67
N ALA A 376 -14.93 4.84 -0.01
CA ALA A 376 -14.21 4.46 1.20
C ALA A 376 -12.70 4.29 0.98
N GLU A 377 -12.28 3.80 -0.19
CA GLU A 377 -10.86 3.56 -0.52
C GLU A 377 -10.03 4.84 -0.34
N VAL A 378 -10.54 5.99 -0.79
CA VAL A 378 -9.77 7.25 -0.80
C VAL A 378 -10.15 8.24 0.31
N TRP A 379 -11.19 7.95 1.11
CA TRP A 379 -11.83 8.94 1.99
C TRP A 379 -10.88 9.55 3.03
N THR A 380 -9.98 8.74 3.61
CA THR A 380 -9.06 9.18 4.66
C THR A 380 -7.92 10.06 4.15
N GLU A 381 -7.66 10.08 2.85
CA GLU A 381 -6.71 11.03 2.24
C GLU A 381 -7.32 12.44 2.20
N MET A 382 -8.63 12.53 1.97
CA MET A 382 -9.37 13.79 1.94
C MET A 382 -9.78 14.25 3.36
N THR A 383 -9.92 13.32 4.31
CA THR A 383 -10.42 13.60 5.68
C THR A 383 -9.58 12.92 6.80
N PRO A 384 -8.25 13.16 6.89
CA PRO A 384 -7.34 12.33 7.69
C PRO A 384 -7.51 12.38 9.22
N ASP A 385 -8.43 13.19 9.77
CA ASP A 385 -8.54 13.46 11.21
C ASP A 385 -10.00 13.62 11.70
N THR A 386 -10.99 12.99 11.04
CA THR A 386 -12.42 13.16 11.35
C THR A 386 -12.76 13.01 12.83
N GLY A 387 -12.17 12.03 13.54
CA GLY A 387 -12.39 11.84 14.97
C GLY A 387 -11.99 13.04 15.84
N ARG A 388 -10.97 13.81 15.43
CA ARG A 388 -10.51 15.02 16.12
C ARG A 388 -11.21 16.29 15.64
N ASN A 389 -11.66 16.33 14.38
CA ASN A 389 -12.41 17.43 13.79
C ASN A 389 -13.92 17.34 14.12
N THR A 390 -14.27 17.18 15.40
CA THR A 390 -15.66 17.17 15.85
C THR A 390 -16.01 18.51 16.50
N THR A 391 -17.01 19.21 15.96
CA THR A 391 -17.48 20.50 16.46
C THR A 391 -18.98 20.43 16.78
N SER A 392 -19.38 21.06 17.89
CA SER A 392 -20.79 21.21 18.25
C SER A 392 -21.11 22.59 18.78
N VAL A 393 -22.21 23.18 18.31
CA VAL A 393 -22.69 24.49 18.74
C VAL A 393 -24.17 24.40 19.10
N THR A 394 -24.49 24.74 20.36
CA THR A 394 -25.88 24.80 20.84
C THR A 394 -26.34 26.23 21.06
N LEU A 395 -27.45 26.60 20.44
CA LEU A 395 -28.11 27.88 20.60
C LEU A 395 -29.56 27.67 21.03
N SER A 396 -30.10 28.57 21.85
CA SER A 396 -31.49 28.49 22.31
C SER A 396 -32.21 29.82 22.24
N ASN A 397 -33.51 29.79 21.93
CA ASN A 397 -34.41 30.93 22.04
C ASN A 397 -35.60 30.55 22.92
N THR A 398 -35.67 31.16 24.10
CA THR A 398 -36.81 31.04 25.02
C THR A 398 -37.46 32.42 25.15
N PRO A 399 -38.67 32.64 24.60
CA PRO A 399 -39.36 33.91 24.74
C PRO A 399 -39.71 34.19 26.21
N ALA A 400 -39.72 35.47 26.58
CA ALA A 400 -40.05 35.91 27.96
C ALA A 400 -41.46 35.48 28.40
N THR A 401 -42.37 35.33 27.44
CA THR A 401 -43.72 34.79 27.63
C THR A 401 -43.97 33.75 26.54
N ALA A 402 -44.51 32.58 26.89
CA ALA A 402 -44.84 31.55 25.92
C ALA A 402 -45.79 32.08 24.84
N LEU A 403 -45.51 31.76 23.59
CA LEU A 403 -46.25 32.25 22.43
C LEU A 403 -47.46 31.36 22.17
N ALA A 404 -48.65 31.95 22.04
CA ALA A 404 -49.89 31.19 21.88
C ALA A 404 -49.99 30.57 20.48
N ILE A 405 -50.21 29.26 20.42
CA ILE A 405 -50.59 28.54 19.22
C ILE A 405 -52.11 28.53 19.19
N SER A 406 -52.70 29.39 18.36
CA SER A 406 -54.17 29.54 18.25
C SER A 406 -54.71 28.71 17.08
N ASP A 407 -56.00 28.36 17.11
CA ASP A 407 -56.69 27.68 16.00
C ASP A 407 -56.34 28.28 14.62
N PHE A 408 -55.97 27.42 13.67
CA PHE A 408 -55.61 27.80 12.30
C PHE A 408 -54.52 28.88 12.19
N SER A 409 -53.57 28.91 13.11
CA SER A 409 -52.49 29.89 13.12
C SER A 409 -51.11 29.26 13.25
N THR A 410 -50.12 29.94 12.66
CA THR A 410 -48.70 29.60 12.77
C THR A 410 -48.03 30.56 13.76
N THR A 411 -47.25 29.99 14.67
CA THR A 411 -46.39 30.71 15.62
C THR A 411 -44.96 30.25 15.44
N SER A 412 -43.98 31.16 15.54
CA SER A 412 -42.59 30.81 15.29
C SER A 412 -41.60 31.42 16.28
N LEU A 413 -40.45 30.75 16.39
CA LEU A 413 -39.25 31.24 17.05
C LEU A 413 -38.07 31.10 16.08
N SER A 414 -37.12 32.02 16.17
CA SER A 414 -35.93 32.01 15.30
C SER A 414 -34.65 32.11 16.09
N ILE A 415 -33.58 31.51 15.56
CA ILE A 415 -32.21 31.62 16.02
C ILE A 415 -31.39 32.13 14.84
N ASN A 416 -30.55 33.14 15.07
CA ASN A 416 -29.66 33.66 14.04
C ASN A 416 -28.21 33.29 14.39
N VAL A 417 -27.56 32.58 13.50
CA VAL A 417 -26.14 32.27 13.52
C VAL A 417 -25.44 33.28 12.61
N ALA A 418 -24.47 34.01 13.15
CA ALA A 418 -23.89 35.16 12.45
C ALA A 418 -22.92 34.75 11.34
N GLU A 419 -22.07 33.76 11.62
CA GLU A 419 -21.01 33.26 10.74
C GLU A 419 -21.00 31.74 10.83
N ALA A 420 -20.54 31.06 9.78
CA ALA A 420 -20.41 29.61 9.77
C ALA A 420 -19.35 29.16 10.78
N SER A 421 -19.65 28.10 11.51
CA SER A 421 -18.76 27.47 12.47
C SER A 421 -18.81 25.94 12.43
N VAL A 422 -19.90 25.38 11.90
CA VAL A 422 -20.11 23.94 11.77
C VAL A 422 -20.56 23.63 10.35
N GLU A 423 -19.87 22.70 9.69
CA GLU A 423 -20.45 21.95 8.59
C GLU A 423 -21.32 20.85 9.20
N ILE A 424 -22.62 20.94 8.97
CA ILE A 424 -23.63 20.14 9.64
C ILE A 424 -23.52 18.70 9.13
N GLU A 425 -23.45 17.77 10.07
CA GLU A 425 -23.69 16.33 9.84
C GLU A 425 -25.01 15.90 10.46
N HIS A 426 -25.35 16.50 11.59
CA HIS A 426 -26.61 16.29 12.30
C HIS A 426 -27.05 17.54 13.06
N LEU A 427 -28.37 17.72 13.18
CA LEU A 427 -28.96 18.80 13.95
C LEU A 427 -29.99 18.26 14.95
N TYR A 428 -29.71 18.45 16.24
CA TYR A 428 -30.72 18.23 17.28
C TYR A 428 -31.62 19.45 17.42
N VAL A 429 -32.92 19.27 17.19
CA VAL A 429 -33.94 20.30 17.40
C VAL A 429 -34.75 19.98 18.64
N LYS A 430 -34.51 20.71 19.73
CA LYS A 430 -35.31 20.60 20.94
C LYS A 430 -36.44 21.62 20.92
N VAL A 431 -37.69 21.16 20.96
CA VAL A 431 -38.87 22.04 21.00
C VAL A 431 -39.62 21.86 22.32
N SER A 432 -39.79 22.96 23.05
CA SER A 432 -40.62 23.02 24.25
C SER A 432 -41.99 23.57 23.88
N PHE A 433 -43.04 22.75 23.97
CA PHE A 433 -44.38 23.17 23.62
C PHE A 433 -45.46 22.54 24.51
N SER A 434 -46.69 23.01 24.33
CA SER A 434 -47.87 22.33 24.85
C SER A 434 -49.02 22.48 23.88
N HIS A 435 -49.85 21.47 23.75
CA HIS A 435 -51.10 21.53 22.98
C HIS A 435 -52.16 20.67 23.69
N SER A 436 -53.43 21.08 23.67
CA SER A 436 -54.50 20.25 24.26
C SER A 436 -54.80 18.99 23.45
N TRP A 437 -54.42 18.98 22.17
CA TRP A 437 -54.55 17.82 21.29
C TRP A 437 -53.46 17.79 20.22
N VAL A 438 -52.45 16.93 20.32
CA VAL A 438 -51.26 17.02 19.44
C VAL A 438 -51.47 16.63 17.98
N SER A 439 -52.52 15.88 17.66
CA SER A 439 -52.79 15.57 16.25
C SER A 439 -53.23 16.81 15.44
N ASP A 440 -53.50 17.94 16.11
CA ASP A 440 -53.95 19.18 15.44
C ASP A 440 -52.78 20.10 15.08
N ILE A 441 -51.57 19.78 15.55
CA ILE A 441 -50.37 20.62 15.35
C ILE A 441 -49.38 19.96 14.39
N SER A 442 -48.75 20.79 13.57
CA SER A 442 -47.50 20.48 12.87
C SER A 442 -46.36 21.37 13.36
N ILE A 443 -45.14 20.84 13.37
CA ILE A 443 -43.92 21.54 13.74
C ILE A 443 -42.89 21.36 12.61
N THR A 444 -42.41 22.47 12.06
CA THR A 444 -41.48 22.50 10.92
C THR A 444 -40.26 23.34 11.27
N LEU A 445 -39.07 22.82 11.00
CA LEU A 445 -37.83 23.60 10.96
C LEU A 445 -37.66 24.19 9.56
N ILE A 446 -37.29 25.46 9.47
CA ILE A 446 -36.97 26.17 8.24
C ILE A 446 -35.50 26.56 8.31
N ALA A 447 -34.71 26.04 7.39
CA ALA A 447 -33.31 26.36 7.23
C ALA A 447 -33.10 27.74 6.56
N PRO A 448 -31.89 28.32 6.63
CA PRO A 448 -31.61 29.68 6.13
C PRO A 448 -31.85 29.86 4.62
N ASP A 449 -31.64 28.80 3.83
CA ASP A 449 -31.92 28.74 2.38
C ASP A 449 -33.43 28.62 2.06
N GLY A 450 -34.27 28.41 3.07
CA GLY A 450 -35.70 28.19 2.94
C GLY A 450 -36.13 26.72 2.89
N THR A 451 -35.19 25.77 3.02
CA THR A 451 -35.49 24.34 3.09
C THR A 451 -36.41 24.05 4.29
N GLU A 452 -37.55 23.41 4.03
CA GLU A 452 -38.54 23.05 5.05
C GLU A 452 -38.35 21.60 5.50
N VAL A 453 -38.24 21.39 6.81
CA VAL A 453 -38.00 20.11 7.47
C VAL A 453 -39.16 19.84 8.46
N PRO A 454 -40.24 19.15 8.03
CA PRO A 454 -41.31 18.72 8.91
C PRO A 454 -40.79 17.77 10.00
N LEU A 455 -40.85 18.20 11.27
CA LEU A 455 -40.39 17.42 12.42
C LEU A 455 -41.54 16.62 13.04
N PHE A 456 -42.73 17.21 13.08
CA PHE A 456 -43.94 16.66 13.66
C PHE A 456 -45.11 17.01 12.76
N ASP A 457 -45.89 16.03 12.30
CA ASP A 457 -46.97 16.26 11.34
C ASP A 457 -48.24 15.52 11.75
N HIS A 458 -49.01 16.14 12.66
CA HIS A 458 -50.27 15.59 13.15
C HIS A 458 -50.14 14.21 13.84
N ASP A 459 -48.93 13.91 14.33
CA ASP A 459 -48.60 12.65 14.99
C ASP A 459 -49.14 12.59 16.43
N GLY A 460 -49.47 11.38 16.88
CA GLY A 460 -49.76 11.13 18.29
C GLY A 460 -51.19 11.46 18.76
N ARG A 461 -51.40 11.38 20.08
CA ARG A 461 -52.73 11.44 20.71
C ARG A 461 -52.67 12.16 22.04
N ASN A 462 -53.77 12.83 22.40
CA ASN A 462 -53.97 13.55 23.67
C ASN A 462 -53.22 14.89 23.75
N SER A 463 -53.35 15.54 24.91
CA SER A 463 -52.58 16.73 25.24
C SER A 463 -51.10 16.40 25.44
N TYR A 464 -50.22 17.29 24.98
CA TYR A 464 -48.80 17.23 25.25
C TYR A 464 -48.35 18.49 25.97
N ASN A 465 -47.38 18.35 26.87
CA ASN A 465 -46.85 19.45 27.66
C ASN A 465 -45.45 19.08 28.16
N SER A 466 -44.48 19.08 27.26
CA SER A 466 -43.10 18.68 27.56
C SER A 466 -42.17 19.26 26.49
N ASP A 467 -40.88 18.96 26.61
CA ASP A 467 -39.91 19.10 25.55
C ASP A 467 -39.81 17.79 24.77
N TRP A 468 -39.56 17.87 23.46
CA TRP A 468 -39.11 16.77 22.61
C TRP A 468 -37.82 17.16 21.89
N THR A 469 -36.91 16.20 21.69
CA THR A 469 -35.68 16.39 20.90
C THR A 469 -35.74 15.56 19.64
N PHE A 470 -35.84 16.24 18.50
CA PHE A 470 -35.79 15.68 17.16
C PHE A 470 -34.34 15.58 16.70
N GLY A 471 -34.04 14.61 15.84
CA GLY A 471 -32.76 14.48 15.15
C GLY A 471 -32.96 14.71 13.66
N VAL A 472 -32.13 15.55 13.06
CA VAL A 472 -32.24 15.93 11.65
C VAL A 472 -30.93 15.58 10.94
N ALA A 473 -30.99 14.52 10.13
CA ALA A 473 -29.91 14.08 9.26
C ALA A 473 -29.98 14.75 7.88
N SER A 474 -31.14 15.25 7.45
CA SER A 474 -31.40 15.72 6.07
C SER A 474 -30.71 17.01 5.63
N LEU A 475 -29.91 17.63 6.50
CA LEU A 475 -29.24 18.91 6.27
C LEU A 475 -27.71 18.75 6.27
N ARG A 476 -27.23 17.51 6.06
CA ARG A 476 -25.79 17.22 5.99
C ARG A 476 -25.12 18.02 4.87
N GLY A 477 -23.91 18.53 5.12
CA GLY A 477 -23.12 19.34 4.20
C GLY A 477 -23.53 20.83 4.13
N MET A 478 -24.61 21.23 4.81
CA MET A 478 -24.92 22.66 4.97
C MET A 478 -24.07 23.28 6.08
N THR A 479 -23.82 24.59 6.02
CA THR A 479 -23.27 25.32 7.19
C THR A 479 -24.37 25.77 8.15
N ASP A 480 -24.02 26.01 9.42
CA ASP A 480 -24.93 26.52 10.45
C ASP A 480 -25.30 28.00 10.31
N ALA A 481 -24.63 28.74 9.41
CA ALA A 481 -24.80 30.18 9.24
C ALA A 481 -26.21 30.59 8.78
N GLY A 482 -26.72 31.70 9.33
CA GLY A 482 -27.98 32.32 8.90
C GLY A 482 -29.13 32.19 9.90
N THR A 483 -30.34 32.50 9.44
CA THR A 483 -31.54 32.51 10.31
C THR A 483 -32.31 31.21 10.20
N TRP A 484 -32.29 30.43 11.28
CA TRP A 484 -33.10 29.24 11.48
C TRP A 484 -34.42 29.59 12.13
N ARG A 485 -35.52 28.97 11.70
CA ARG A 485 -36.86 29.22 12.24
C ARG A 485 -37.59 27.92 12.52
N VAL A 486 -38.20 27.79 13.69
CA VAL A 486 -39.13 26.70 14.00
C VAL A 486 -40.53 27.27 14.02
N GLU A 487 -41.41 26.68 13.21
CA GLU A 487 -42.82 27.03 13.10
C GLU A 487 -43.68 25.94 13.74
N ALA A 488 -44.64 26.36 14.55
CA ALA A 488 -45.67 25.53 15.15
C ALA A 488 -47.03 26.01 14.62
N THR A 489 -47.72 25.15 13.87
CA THR A 489 -48.98 25.48 13.20
C THR A 489 -50.09 24.59 13.73
N ASP A 490 -51.16 25.19 14.24
CA ASP A 490 -52.41 24.48 14.46
C ASP A 490 -53.24 24.48 13.16
N THR A 491 -53.73 23.31 12.75
CA THR A 491 -54.50 23.11 11.51
C THR A 491 -55.97 22.76 11.74
N ALA A 492 -56.42 22.81 13.00
CA ALA A 492 -57.77 22.44 13.41
C ALA A 492 -58.43 23.57 14.22
N SER A 493 -59.54 23.26 14.89
CA SER A 493 -60.26 24.23 15.72
C SER A 493 -60.58 23.62 17.07
N ARG A 494 -60.69 24.46 18.10
CA ARG A 494 -61.06 24.20 19.52
C ARG A 494 -59.91 23.83 20.44
N ASP A 495 -58.83 23.28 19.90
CA ASP A 495 -57.65 22.93 20.65
C ASP A 495 -56.58 24.01 20.46
N THR A 496 -55.85 24.33 21.51
CA THR A 496 -54.85 25.41 21.49
C THR A 496 -53.65 25.04 22.33
N GLY A 497 -52.57 25.79 22.15
CA GLY A 497 -51.31 25.51 22.81
C GLY A 497 -50.39 26.69 23.00
N PHE A 498 -49.15 26.38 23.33
CA PHE A 498 -48.08 27.35 23.50
C PHE A 498 -46.76 26.81 23.00
N LEU A 499 -46.03 27.62 22.22
CA LEU A 499 -44.61 27.42 21.92
C LEU A 499 -43.80 28.16 22.99
N LYS A 500 -42.97 27.43 23.73
CA LYS A 500 -42.30 27.93 24.94
C LYS A 500 -40.82 28.17 24.76
N GLY A 501 -40.17 27.50 23.81
CA GLY A 501 -38.76 27.67 23.53
C GLY A 501 -38.25 26.65 22.52
N ILE A 502 -37.13 26.97 21.90
CA ILE A 502 -36.40 26.10 20.98
C ILE A 502 -34.91 26.07 21.33
N SER A 503 -34.26 24.95 21.06
CA SER A 503 -32.80 24.81 21.05
C SER A 503 -32.37 24.06 19.80
N LEU A 504 -31.32 24.55 19.16
CA LEU A 504 -30.68 23.94 17.99
C LEU A 504 -29.25 23.55 18.42
N SER A 505 -28.90 22.28 18.30
CA SER A 505 -27.53 21.79 18.50
C SER A 505 -27.00 21.26 17.18
N PHE A 506 -26.14 22.03 16.54
CA PHE A 506 -25.45 21.64 15.31
C PHE A 506 -24.27 20.76 15.68
N GLU A 507 -24.10 19.65 14.97
CA GLU A 507 -23.00 18.70 15.14
C GLU A 507 -22.42 18.34 13.78
N GLY A 508 -21.10 18.28 13.70
CA GLY A 508 -20.38 17.88 12.50
C GLY A 508 -18.92 18.32 12.54
N ALA A 509 -18.38 18.69 11.39
CA ALA A 509 -17.00 19.19 11.27
C ALA A 509 -16.93 20.69 11.58
N ALA A 510 -15.74 21.18 11.97
CA ALA A 510 -15.51 22.62 11.93
C ALA A 510 -15.64 23.08 10.47
N ALA A 511 -16.32 24.21 10.24
CA ALA A 511 -16.36 24.80 8.90
C ALA A 511 -14.93 25.07 8.40
N SER A 512 -14.61 24.60 7.20
CA SER A 512 -13.34 24.82 6.52
C SER A 512 -13.57 25.53 5.19
N ASN A 513 -12.49 26.04 4.61
CA ASN A 513 -12.46 26.42 3.19
C ASN A 513 -11.92 25.27 2.32
N ASP A 514 -11.54 24.14 2.92
CA ASP A 514 -11.09 22.96 2.19
C ASP A 514 -12.33 22.15 1.78
N ASP A 515 -12.69 22.22 0.50
CA ASP A 515 -13.89 21.60 -0.05
C ASP A 515 -13.61 20.22 -0.67
N ILE A 516 -14.59 19.31 -0.56
CA ILE A 516 -14.55 18.01 -1.23
C ILE A 516 -15.72 17.88 -2.20
N TYR A 517 -15.49 18.18 -3.46
CA TYR A 517 -16.49 18.09 -4.53
C TYR A 517 -16.67 16.64 -4.98
N THR A 518 -17.68 15.98 -4.42
CA THR A 518 -17.94 14.55 -4.61
C THR A 518 -18.92 14.28 -5.74
N PHE A 519 -18.57 13.36 -6.64
CA PHE A 519 -19.42 12.93 -7.75
C PHE A 519 -19.73 11.43 -7.70
N THR A 520 -20.91 11.07 -8.19
CA THR A 520 -21.36 9.69 -8.39
C THR A 520 -21.98 9.52 -9.77
N ASP A 521 -22.16 8.28 -10.23
CA ASP A 521 -22.77 7.97 -11.52
C ASP A 521 -24.23 8.49 -11.70
N ASP A 522 -24.88 8.88 -10.59
CA ASP A 522 -26.20 9.51 -10.59
C ASP A 522 -26.20 10.97 -11.08
N PHE A 523 -25.03 11.61 -11.18
CA PHE A 523 -24.87 13.03 -11.52
C PHE A 523 -25.71 13.44 -12.73
N LEU A 524 -25.65 12.69 -13.84
CA LEU A 524 -26.35 13.06 -15.08
C LEU A 524 -27.88 13.02 -14.94
N ALA A 525 -28.42 12.12 -14.11
CA ALA A 525 -29.85 12.05 -13.85
C ALA A 525 -30.33 13.27 -13.06
N LEU A 526 -29.51 13.75 -12.11
CA LEU A 526 -29.78 14.94 -11.32
C LEU A 526 -29.58 16.23 -12.10
N GLN A 527 -28.51 16.34 -12.87
CA GLN A 527 -28.18 17.49 -13.71
C GLN A 527 -29.28 17.80 -14.74
N GLN A 528 -30.04 16.78 -15.18
CA GLN A 528 -31.21 16.96 -16.06
C GLN A 528 -32.40 17.62 -15.34
N ARG A 529 -32.51 17.44 -14.03
CA ARG A 529 -33.57 18.03 -13.19
C ARG A 529 -33.17 19.40 -12.66
N GLU A 530 -31.91 19.55 -12.29
CA GLU A 530 -31.34 20.71 -11.61
C GLU A 530 -30.17 21.25 -12.42
N GLY A 531 -30.46 22.14 -13.38
CA GLY A 531 -29.44 22.67 -14.30
C GLY A 531 -28.31 23.48 -13.65
N ALA A 532 -28.46 23.86 -12.37
CA ALA A 532 -27.43 24.55 -11.60
C ALA A 532 -26.19 23.67 -11.34
N ARG A 533 -26.36 22.33 -11.34
CA ARG A 533 -25.28 21.34 -11.14
C ARG A 533 -24.17 21.34 -12.20
N ARG A 534 -24.29 22.19 -13.22
CA ARG A 534 -23.37 22.31 -14.35
C ARG A 534 -22.23 23.30 -14.11
N SER A 535 -22.22 23.96 -12.96
CA SER A 535 -21.23 24.96 -12.59
C SER A 535 -20.86 24.78 -11.13
N ILE A 536 -19.57 24.66 -10.86
CA ILE A 536 -18.98 24.74 -9.52
C ILE A 536 -18.18 26.03 -9.44
N THR A 537 -18.27 26.71 -8.30
CA THR A 537 -17.48 27.91 -8.03
C THR A 537 -16.88 27.81 -6.65
N ASP A 538 -15.60 27.49 -6.59
CA ASP A 538 -14.77 27.74 -5.40
C ASP A 538 -14.32 29.22 -5.44
N SER A 539 -14.41 29.90 -4.30
CA SER A 539 -14.02 31.31 -4.17
C SER A 539 -13.47 31.71 -2.81
N ASP A 540 -13.43 30.79 -1.87
CA ASP A 540 -12.87 30.97 -0.52
C ASP A 540 -11.48 30.36 -0.39
N GLY A 541 -11.12 29.43 -1.28
CA GLY A 541 -9.81 28.81 -1.46
C GLY A 541 -9.39 27.97 -0.26
N GLY A 542 -8.90 26.76 -0.49
CA GLY A 542 -8.34 25.91 0.55
C GLY A 542 -7.38 24.93 -0.12
N GLU A 543 -7.36 23.70 0.37
CA GLU A 543 -6.89 22.54 -0.37
C GLU A 543 -8.11 21.73 -0.84
N ASP A 544 -8.44 21.85 -2.13
CA ASP A 544 -9.75 21.42 -2.64
C ASP A 544 -9.66 20.13 -3.47
N TRP A 545 -10.60 19.21 -3.22
CA TRP A 545 -10.66 17.89 -3.85
C TRP A 545 -11.77 17.78 -4.91
N ILE A 546 -11.43 17.19 -6.06
CA ILE A 546 -12.40 16.57 -6.96
C ILE A 546 -12.43 15.08 -6.66
N ASN A 547 -13.51 14.59 -6.05
CA ASN A 547 -13.67 13.18 -5.72
C ASN A 547 -14.56 12.48 -6.76
N MET A 548 -13.94 11.68 -7.61
CA MET A 548 -14.56 10.85 -8.66
C MET A 548 -14.52 9.36 -8.32
N ALA A 549 -14.10 8.96 -7.11
CA ALA A 549 -13.91 7.55 -6.77
C ALA A 549 -15.14 6.66 -7.02
N ALA A 550 -16.34 7.21 -6.85
CA ALA A 550 -17.60 6.53 -7.10
C ALA A 550 -18.10 6.60 -8.56
N VAL A 551 -17.25 6.98 -9.52
CA VAL A 551 -17.59 7.13 -10.94
C VAL A 551 -16.92 6.02 -11.75
N SER A 552 -17.73 5.29 -12.52
CA SER A 552 -17.24 4.15 -13.30
C SER A 552 -16.66 4.50 -14.69
N GLY A 553 -16.83 5.75 -15.12
CA GLY A 553 -16.40 6.22 -16.43
C GLY A 553 -15.15 7.09 -16.37
N SER A 554 -14.32 7.02 -17.42
CA SER A 554 -13.14 7.85 -17.61
C SER A 554 -13.42 9.35 -17.45
N ALA A 555 -12.86 9.94 -16.41
CA ALA A 555 -12.83 11.35 -16.10
C ALA A 555 -11.70 12.08 -16.84
N HIS A 556 -11.94 13.34 -17.18
CA HIS A 556 -10.94 14.21 -17.76
C HIS A 556 -11.09 15.63 -17.23
N VAL A 557 -10.02 16.14 -16.62
CA VAL A 557 -9.97 17.49 -16.06
C VAL A 557 -8.60 18.12 -16.28
N ASN A 558 -8.58 19.42 -16.56
CA ASN A 558 -7.34 20.19 -16.70
C ASN A 558 -7.42 21.43 -15.80
N MET A 559 -6.68 21.39 -14.71
CA MET A 559 -6.69 22.36 -13.62
C MET A 559 -5.65 23.48 -13.81
N ARG A 560 -4.84 23.45 -14.88
CA ARG A 560 -3.94 24.59 -15.25
C ARG A 560 -4.72 25.85 -15.63
N ALA A 561 -5.97 25.70 -16.07
CA ALA A 561 -6.80 26.81 -16.47
C ALA A 561 -7.60 27.34 -15.27
N THR A 562 -7.82 28.65 -15.22
CA THR A 562 -8.70 29.30 -14.22
C THR A 562 -10.17 28.86 -14.32
N SER A 563 -10.51 28.08 -15.35
CA SER A 563 -11.78 27.38 -15.48
C SER A 563 -11.54 26.03 -16.14
N ALA A 564 -12.00 24.95 -15.53
CA ALA A 564 -11.79 23.58 -15.99
C ALA A 564 -13.13 22.92 -16.33
N ALA A 565 -13.20 22.26 -17.49
CA ALA A 565 -14.36 21.44 -17.85
C ALA A 565 -14.12 20.00 -17.36
N LEU A 566 -14.85 19.56 -16.33
CA LEU A 566 -14.84 18.17 -15.88
C LEU A 566 -15.70 17.34 -16.84
N LYS A 567 -15.10 16.37 -17.51
CA LYS A 567 -15.78 15.48 -18.46
C LYS A 567 -15.70 14.04 -17.98
N VAL A 568 -16.76 13.28 -18.20
CA VAL A 568 -16.77 11.83 -17.98
C VAL A 568 -17.30 11.13 -19.23
N ALA A 569 -16.62 10.08 -19.68
CA ALA A 569 -16.91 9.36 -20.92
C ALA A 569 -17.06 10.31 -22.14
N GLY A 570 -16.29 11.40 -22.15
CA GLY A 570 -16.29 12.42 -23.21
C GLY A 570 -17.42 13.48 -23.12
N TYR A 571 -18.31 13.40 -22.14
CA TYR A 571 -19.38 14.38 -21.92
C TYR A 571 -19.01 15.34 -20.79
N THR A 572 -19.13 16.65 -21.02
CA THR A 572 -18.96 17.65 -19.95
C THR A 572 -20.06 17.47 -18.90
N TRP A 573 -19.64 17.17 -17.67
CA TRP A 573 -20.51 17.08 -16.51
C TRP A 573 -20.72 18.46 -15.90
N THR A 574 -19.64 19.16 -15.57
CA THR A 574 -19.66 20.49 -14.96
C THR A 574 -18.48 21.35 -15.42
N GLU A 575 -18.64 22.66 -15.32
CA GLU A 575 -17.55 23.65 -15.44
C GLU A 575 -17.16 24.10 -14.03
N ILE A 576 -15.87 24.00 -13.71
CA ILE A 576 -15.30 24.39 -12.42
C ILE A 576 -14.61 25.73 -12.61
N SER A 577 -14.95 26.71 -11.77
CA SER A 577 -14.24 27.99 -11.67
C SER A 577 -13.69 28.14 -10.26
N GLY A 578 -12.40 28.41 -10.11
CA GLY A 578 -11.73 28.34 -8.82
C GLY A 578 -10.37 27.68 -8.99
N THR A 579 -9.73 27.37 -7.88
CA THR A 579 -8.48 26.61 -7.82
C THR A 579 -8.81 25.24 -7.23
N MET A 580 -8.25 24.18 -7.81
CA MET A 580 -8.44 22.82 -7.34
C MET A 580 -7.09 22.14 -7.41
N GLU A 581 -6.66 21.53 -6.32
CA GLU A 581 -5.31 21.01 -6.13
C GLU A 581 -5.30 19.48 -6.16
N HIS A 582 -6.41 18.85 -5.79
CA HIS A 582 -6.43 17.42 -5.55
C HIS A 582 -7.53 16.70 -6.36
N PHE A 583 -7.26 15.43 -6.66
CA PHE A 583 -8.14 14.58 -7.47
C PHE A 583 -8.08 13.14 -7.00
N ALA A 584 -9.24 12.50 -6.88
CA ALA A 584 -9.33 11.05 -6.70
C ALA A 584 -10.19 10.45 -7.82
N GLY A 585 -9.60 9.55 -8.61
CA GLY A 585 -10.20 8.87 -9.74
C GLY A 585 -10.94 7.59 -9.35
N GLY A 586 -11.66 7.04 -10.33
CA GLY A 586 -12.62 5.96 -10.15
C GLY A 586 -12.19 4.64 -10.80
N ASP A 587 -13.14 3.95 -11.46
CA ASP A 587 -12.85 2.68 -12.16
C ASP A 587 -12.46 2.87 -13.65
N GLY A 588 -12.40 4.12 -14.12
CA GLY A 588 -12.19 4.46 -15.52
C GLY A 588 -10.80 5.03 -15.79
N ASN A 589 -10.34 4.92 -17.04
CA ASN A 589 -9.08 5.53 -17.48
C ASN A 589 -9.16 7.06 -17.42
N ASP A 590 -8.65 7.65 -16.34
CA ASP A 590 -8.76 9.05 -16.01
C ASP A 590 -7.62 9.85 -16.62
N THR A 591 -7.83 11.15 -16.81
CA THR A 591 -6.79 12.06 -17.32
C THR A 591 -6.85 13.38 -16.59
N VAL A 592 -5.85 13.62 -15.76
CA VAL A 592 -5.76 14.76 -14.86
C VAL A 592 -4.53 15.58 -15.21
N VAL A 593 -4.73 16.89 -15.35
CA VAL A 593 -3.61 17.83 -15.51
C VAL A 593 -3.66 18.81 -14.35
N GLY A 594 -2.67 18.72 -13.47
CA GLY A 594 -2.46 19.57 -12.31
C GLY A 594 -1.91 20.94 -12.65
N ASN A 595 -1.83 21.77 -11.63
CA ASN A 595 -1.65 23.22 -11.74
C ASN A 595 -0.21 23.63 -11.38
N MET A 596 -0.01 24.66 -10.57
CA MET A 596 1.32 25.10 -10.10
C MET A 596 1.46 25.01 -8.57
N ALA A 597 0.45 24.47 -7.90
CA ALA A 597 0.44 24.17 -6.48
C ALA A 597 0.82 22.70 -6.28
N ASN A 598 1.06 22.32 -5.03
CA ASN A 598 1.32 20.93 -4.68
C ASN A 598 0.05 20.11 -4.89
N ASN A 599 0.03 19.26 -5.90
CA ASN A 599 -1.10 18.46 -6.26
C ASN A 599 -1.07 17.08 -5.58
N HIS A 600 -2.24 16.50 -5.33
CA HIS A 600 -2.35 15.13 -4.82
C HIS A 600 -3.38 14.39 -5.67
N PHE A 601 -2.90 13.48 -6.51
CA PHE A 601 -3.71 12.70 -7.45
C PHE A 601 -3.66 11.23 -7.12
N ILE A 602 -4.84 10.63 -7.06
CA ILE A 602 -5.06 9.19 -6.95
C ILE A 602 -5.80 8.79 -8.24
N GLY A 603 -5.22 7.92 -9.07
CA GLY A 603 -5.82 7.42 -10.31
C GLY A 603 -6.92 6.41 -10.03
N GLY A 604 -6.61 5.42 -9.20
CA GLY A 604 -7.59 4.43 -8.73
C GLY A 604 -7.50 3.16 -9.56
N ARG A 605 -8.51 2.83 -10.35
CA ARG A 605 -8.43 1.72 -11.32
C ARG A 605 -8.60 2.26 -12.73
N GLY A 606 -7.92 1.63 -13.68
CA GLY A 606 -7.91 2.07 -15.07
C GLY A 606 -6.49 2.38 -15.50
N SER A 607 -6.28 2.62 -16.78
CA SER A 607 -5.00 3.15 -17.27
C SER A 607 -5.08 4.67 -17.32
N ASP A 608 -4.50 5.31 -16.34
CA ASP A 608 -4.66 6.72 -16.02
C ASP A 608 -3.51 7.57 -16.56
N ILE A 609 -3.78 8.87 -16.72
CA ILE A 609 -2.76 9.86 -17.10
C ILE A 609 -2.78 10.97 -16.05
N LEU A 610 -1.75 11.01 -15.22
CA LEU A 610 -1.61 11.97 -14.12
C LEU A 610 -0.42 12.89 -14.39
N LEU A 611 -0.69 14.17 -14.65
CA LEU A 611 0.36 15.18 -14.88
C LEU A 611 0.34 16.18 -13.72
N GLY A 612 1.28 16.10 -12.78
CA GLY A 612 1.39 16.97 -11.59
C GLY A 612 1.55 18.43 -11.97
N GLY A 613 2.66 18.79 -12.60
CA GLY A 613 2.90 20.15 -13.07
C GLY A 613 4.03 20.81 -12.29
N ALA A 614 3.81 22.01 -11.78
CA ALA A 614 4.82 22.59 -10.89
C ALA A 614 4.33 22.45 -9.45
N GLY A 615 5.22 22.16 -8.52
CA GLY A 615 4.82 21.87 -7.14
C GLY A 615 5.61 20.69 -6.62
N ALA A 616 5.50 20.41 -5.32
CA ALA A 616 5.88 19.10 -4.80
C ALA A 616 4.63 18.23 -4.82
N ASP A 617 4.46 17.45 -5.88
CA ASP A 617 3.25 16.72 -6.20
C ASP A 617 3.30 15.30 -5.65
N THR A 618 2.14 14.72 -5.33
CA THR A 618 1.98 13.32 -4.94
C THR A 618 1.05 12.64 -5.95
N LEU A 619 1.58 11.69 -6.70
CA LEU A 619 0.87 10.98 -7.77
C LEU A 619 0.84 9.48 -7.45
N ASP A 620 -0.35 8.90 -7.41
CA ASP A 620 -0.57 7.46 -7.23
C ASP A 620 -1.42 6.95 -8.39
N GLY A 621 -0.85 6.12 -9.26
CA GLY A 621 -1.52 5.57 -10.44
C GLY A 621 -2.61 4.58 -10.03
N GLY A 622 -2.23 3.62 -9.21
CA GLY A 622 -3.15 2.62 -8.67
C GLY A 622 -3.11 1.36 -9.52
N ASN A 623 -4.25 0.89 -10.01
CA ASN A 623 -4.35 -0.34 -10.79
C ASN A 623 -4.52 -0.04 -12.28
N GLY A 624 -3.58 -0.47 -13.10
CA GLY A 624 -3.63 -0.40 -14.55
C GLY A 624 -2.28 0.04 -15.08
N ASN A 625 -2.16 0.16 -16.41
CA ASN A 625 -0.93 0.67 -17.01
C ASN A 625 -1.03 2.20 -17.10
N ASP A 626 -0.37 2.89 -16.19
CA ASP A 626 -0.52 4.32 -15.94
C ASP A 626 0.60 5.14 -16.58
N SER A 627 0.32 6.43 -16.80
CA SER A 627 1.31 7.39 -17.28
C SER A 627 1.36 8.58 -16.32
N LEU A 628 2.45 8.66 -15.56
CA LEU A 628 2.63 9.62 -14.48
C LEU A 628 3.75 10.61 -14.82
N SER A 629 3.52 11.89 -14.57
CA SER A 629 4.52 12.94 -14.78
C SER A 629 4.54 13.94 -13.63
N GLY A 630 5.67 14.02 -12.91
CA GLY A 630 5.89 14.99 -11.83
C GLY A 630 6.07 16.42 -12.35
N ASP A 631 6.79 16.58 -13.47
CA ASP A 631 7.17 17.85 -14.10
C ASP A 631 8.24 18.64 -13.29
N SER A 632 7.90 19.47 -12.31
CA SER A 632 8.93 20.25 -11.59
C SER A 632 8.64 20.46 -10.12
N GLY A 633 9.63 20.15 -9.29
CA GLY A 633 9.58 20.22 -7.83
C GLY A 633 9.94 18.86 -7.24
N ASP A 634 10.05 18.75 -5.92
CA ASP A 634 10.44 17.48 -5.27
C ASP A 634 9.17 16.60 -5.18
N ASP A 635 8.98 15.68 -6.13
CA ASP A 635 7.75 14.93 -6.33
C ASP A 635 7.77 13.53 -5.67
N ARG A 636 6.59 13.00 -5.36
CA ARG A 636 6.38 11.61 -4.93
C ARG A 636 5.48 10.90 -5.92
N ILE A 637 5.99 9.86 -6.57
CA ILE A 637 5.27 9.13 -7.63
C ILE A 637 5.24 7.64 -7.29
N ASN A 638 4.06 7.04 -7.36
CA ASN A 638 3.81 5.61 -7.24
C ASN A 638 3.05 5.14 -8.48
N GLY A 639 3.61 4.22 -9.26
CA GLY A 639 2.94 3.62 -10.42
C GLY A 639 1.79 2.72 -9.97
N GLY A 640 2.12 1.66 -9.23
CA GLY A 640 1.13 0.78 -8.59
C GLY A 640 1.15 -0.61 -9.21
N LEU A 641 0.03 -1.08 -9.74
CA LEU A 641 -0.08 -2.39 -10.40
C LEU A 641 -0.28 -2.21 -11.90
N GLY A 642 0.61 -2.74 -12.73
CA GLY A 642 0.52 -2.68 -14.19
C GLY A 642 1.84 -2.20 -14.78
N ASP A 643 1.98 -2.25 -16.11
CA ASP A 643 3.20 -1.74 -16.75
C ASP A 643 3.08 -0.20 -16.89
N ASP A 644 3.80 0.54 -16.06
CA ASP A 644 3.68 1.99 -15.91
C ASP A 644 4.74 2.77 -16.68
N THR A 645 4.46 4.04 -16.96
CA THR A 645 5.42 4.98 -17.53
C THR A 645 5.50 6.24 -16.68
N ILE A 646 6.66 6.45 -16.06
CA ILE A 646 6.90 7.53 -15.10
C ILE A 646 7.93 8.52 -15.66
N THR A 647 7.66 9.81 -15.52
CA THR A 647 8.60 10.89 -15.85
C THR A 647 8.56 12.00 -14.80
N SER A 648 9.50 12.04 -13.85
CA SER A 648 9.48 13.07 -12.78
C SER A 648 10.11 14.40 -13.22
N SER A 649 11.07 14.36 -14.15
CA SER A 649 11.72 15.50 -14.82
C SER A 649 12.69 16.32 -13.99
N SER A 650 12.27 17.11 -13.01
CA SER A 650 13.22 17.93 -12.24
C SER A 650 12.81 18.13 -10.80
N GLY A 651 13.70 17.86 -9.86
CA GLY A 651 13.34 17.78 -8.45
C GLY A 651 14.29 16.87 -7.72
N ARG A 652 14.08 16.67 -6.42
CA ARG A 652 14.56 15.46 -5.74
C ARG A 652 13.38 14.57 -5.53
N ASP A 653 13.21 13.63 -6.45
CA ASP A 653 12.00 12.88 -6.62
C ASP A 653 12.09 11.53 -5.91
N SER A 654 10.94 11.05 -5.45
CA SER A 654 10.77 9.74 -4.84
C SER A 654 9.84 8.94 -5.74
N ILE A 655 10.38 7.96 -6.44
CA ILE A 655 9.67 7.17 -7.45
C ILE A 655 9.60 5.71 -7.01
N ASN A 656 8.41 5.13 -7.11
CA ASN A 656 8.17 3.70 -7.00
C ASN A 656 7.41 3.24 -8.25
N GLY A 657 7.97 2.32 -9.05
CA GLY A 657 7.31 1.71 -10.21
C GLY A 657 6.14 0.84 -9.74
N GLY A 658 6.45 -0.20 -8.98
CA GLY A 658 5.44 -1.07 -8.36
C GLY A 658 5.49 -2.48 -8.94
N ASP A 659 4.34 -3.06 -9.28
CA ASP A 659 4.28 -4.36 -9.94
C ASP A 659 4.03 -4.18 -11.43
N GLY A 660 4.92 -4.65 -12.31
CA GLY A 660 4.78 -4.53 -13.75
C GLY A 660 6.13 -4.29 -14.41
N GLN A 661 6.19 -4.27 -15.74
CA GLN A 661 7.42 -3.86 -16.43
C GLN A 661 7.39 -2.36 -16.65
N ASP A 662 8.03 -1.63 -15.76
CA ASP A 662 7.92 -0.18 -15.68
C ASP A 662 8.99 0.53 -16.50
N VAL A 663 8.67 1.74 -16.93
CA VAL A 663 9.59 2.64 -17.63
C VAL A 663 9.69 3.94 -16.85
N ILE A 664 10.87 4.22 -16.28
CA ILE A 664 11.10 5.36 -15.39
C ILE A 664 12.16 6.29 -15.98
N TYR A 665 11.82 7.57 -16.10
CA TYR A 665 12.76 8.65 -16.43
C TYR A 665 12.74 9.70 -15.30
N ALA A 666 13.75 9.71 -14.43
CA ALA A 666 13.77 10.59 -13.26
C ALA A 666 14.17 12.04 -13.63
N GLY A 667 15.19 12.19 -14.47
CA GLY A 667 15.51 13.47 -15.08
C GLY A 667 16.62 14.23 -14.36
N SER A 668 16.33 15.19 -13.49
CA SER A 668 17.40 15.97 -12.86
C SER A 668 17.18 16.26 -11.40
N GLY A 669 18.22 16.05 -10.62
CA GLY A 669 18.32 16.23 -9.18
C GLY A 669 18.65 14.88 -8.53
N GLN A 670 18.76 14.85 -7.21
CA GLN A 670 19.11 13.62 -6.49
C GLN A 670 17.83 12.83 -6.19
N ASP A 671 17.59 11.82 -6.98
CA ASP A 671 16.36 11.03 -7.00
C ASP A 671 16.54 9.71 -6.24
N THR A 672 15.43 9.18 -5.75
CA THR A 672 15.35 7.84 -5.18
C THR A 672 14.31 7.04 -5.92
N ILE A 673 14.73 5.95 -6.54
CA ILE A 673 13.93 5.15 -7.47
C ILE A 673 13.91 3.70 -7.01
N ASP A 674 12.72 3.13 -6.93
CA ASP A 674 12.47 1.69 -6.73
C ASP A 674 11.66 1.21 -7.94
N GLY A 675 12.21 0.30 -8.76
CA GLY A 675 11.53 -0.29 -9.92
C GLY A 675 10.39 -1.20 -9.47
N GLY A 676 10.69 -2.10 -8.54
CA GLY A 676 9.72 -2.96 -7.88
C GLY A 676 9.76 -4.38 -8.43
N ASN A 677 8.62 -4.94 -8.84
CA ASN A 677 8.54 -6.28 -9.41
C ASN A 677 8.31 -6.20 -10.91
N GLY A 678 9.24 -6.69 -11.72
CA GLY A 678 9.10 -6.75 -13.16
C GLY A 678 10.45 -6.68 -13.85
N ASN A 679 10.44 -6.48 -15.16
CA ASN A 679 11.67 -6.22 -15.89
C ASN A 679 11.64 -4.73 -16.25
N ASP A 680 12.28 -3.92 -15.44
CA ASP A 680 12.12 -2.48 -15.45
C ASP A 680 13.20 -1.80 -16.29
N MET A 681 12.86 -0.65 -16.85
CA MET A 681 13.80 0.21 -17.58
C MET A 681 13.88 1.57 -16.88
N ILE A 682 15.01 1.85 -16.26
CA ILE A 682 15.23 3.02 -15.41
C ILE A 682 16.35 3.88 -15.99
N ASP A 683 16.07 5.17 -16.19
CA ASP A 683 17.03 6.22 -16.54
C ASP A 683 16.97 7.31 -15.45
N ALA A 684 17.98 7.33 -14.57
CA ALA A 684 18.09 8.28 -13.46
C ALA A 684 18.59 9.66 -13.94
N SER A 685 19.32 9.69 -15.05
CA SER A 685 19.73 10.89 -15.80
C SER A 685 20.79 11.78 -15.14
N ILE A 686 20.44 12.79 -14.34
CA ILE A 686 21.41 13.77 -13.80
C ILE A 686 21.19 13.91 -12.30
N GLY A 687 22.12 13.46 -11.48
CA GLY A 687 21.93 13.43 -10.03
C GLY A 687 22.97 12.57 -9.35
N ASP A 688 23.08 12.70 -8.02
CA ASP A 688 23.74 11.64 -7.25
C ASP A 688 22.62 10.65 -6.85
N ASP A 689 22.21 9.75 -7.74
CA ASP A 689 20.94 9.03 -7.66
C ASP A 689 21.03 7.69 -6.91
N TRP A 690 19.90 7.27 -6.35
CA TRP A 690 19.77 6.00 -5.63
C TRP A 690 18.71 5.15 -6.33
N VAL A 691 19.13 4.07 -6.98
CA VAL A 691 18.27 3.24 -7.82
C VAL A 691 18.28 1.79 -7.36
N PHE A 692 17.10 1.24 -7.13
CA PHE A 692 16.86 -0.18 -6.90
C PHE A 692 16.02 -0.72 -8.06
N GLY A 693 16.51 -1.73 -8.78
CA GLY A 693 15.78 -2.44 -9.84
C GLY A 693 14.65 -3.26 -9.23
N GLY A 694 15.02 -4.17 -8.32
CA GLY A 694 14.07 -4.95 -7.53
C GLY A 694 14.07 -6.40 -7.98
N ALA A 695 12.93 -6.91 -8.44
CA ALA A 695 12.78 -8.31 -8.83
C ALA A 695 12.42 -8.46 -10.31
N GLY A 696 13.33 -9.03 -11.07
CA GLY A 696 13.21 -9.38 -12.48
C GLY A 696 14.50 -8.98 -13.20
N ALA A 697 14.48 -8.95 -14.54
CA ALA A 697 15.67 -8.63 -15.32
C ALA A 697 15.64 -7.16 -15.73
N ASP A 698 16.32 -6.32 -14.96
CA ASP A 698 16.21 -4.87 -15.02
C ASP A 698 17.29 -4.25 -15.91
N THR A 699 17.01 -3.05 -16.43
CA THR A 699 17.98 -2.23 -17.15
C THR A 699 18.04 -0.86 -16.50
N ILE A 700 19.19 -0.51 -15.93
CA ILE A 700 19.38 0.70 -15.12
C ILE A 700 20.52 1.54 -15.71
N ASP A 701 20.25 2.81 -16.03
CA ASP A 701 21.23 3.83 -16.42
C ASP A 701 21.26 4.94 -15.34
N GLY A 702 22.38 5.06 -14.61
CA GLY A 702 22.60 6.09 -13.59
C GLY A 702 22.74 7.48 -14.19
N GLY A 703 23.49 7.57 -15.29
CA GLY A 703 23.61 8.78 -16.08
C GLY A 703 24.82 9.63 -15.71
N SER A 704 24.63 10.73 -14.97
CA SER A 704 25.68 11.71 -14.66
C SER A 704 25.68 12.09 -13.20
N ASP A 705 26.89 12.32 -12.65
CA ASP A 705 27.19 12.50 -11.23
C ASP A 705 27.27 11.13 -10.52
N ASN A 706 27.37 11.06 -9.18
CA ASN A 706 27.79 9.80 -8.52
C ASN A 706 26.58 8.97 -8.10
N ASP A 707 26.35 7.88 -8.81
CA ASP A 707 25.15 7.07 -8.68
C ASP A 707 25.37 5.82 -7.83
N THR A 708 24.29 5.36 -7.19
CA THR A 708 24.23 4.08 -6.47
C THR A 708 23.14 3.23 -7.09
N LEU A 709 23.54 2.16 -7.77
CA LEU A 709 22.66 1.26 -8.51
C LEU A 709 22.68 -0.15 -7.88
N ASP A 710 21.49 -0.68 -7.61
CA ASP A 710 21.26 -2.04 -7.10
C ASP A 710 20.31 -2.76 -8.05
N GLY A 711 20.77 -3.80 -8.76
CA GLY A 711 19.97 -4.60 -9.69
C GLY A 711 18.91 -5.42 -8.97
N GLY A 712 19.35 -6.29 -8.05
CA GLY A 712 18.47 -7.02 -7.15
C GLY A 712 18.38 -8.50 -7.51
N ASP A 713 17.18 -9.00 -7.75
CA ASP A 713 16.90 -10.39 -8.09
C ASP A 713 16.62 -10.55 -9.60
N GLY A 714 17.54 -11.11 -10.37
CA GLY A 714 17.34 -11.41 -11.80
C GLY A 714 18.59 -11.11 -12.60
N ALA A 715 18.53 -11.11 -13.93
CA ALA A 715 19.73 -10.89 -14.74
C ALA A 715 19.73 -9.46 -15.27
N ASP A 716 20.52 -8.60 -14.65
CA ASP A 716 20.37 -7.15 -14.76
C ASP A 716 21.46 -6.51 -15.61
N ASP A 717 21.12 -5.44 -16.33
CA ASP A 717 22.05 -4.59 -17.08
C ASP A 717 22.18 -3.23 -16.37
N LEU A 718 23.32 -2.95 -15.72
CA LEU A 718 23.59 -1.71 -14.97
C LEU A 718 24.68 -0.87 -15.68
N TYR A 719 24.40 0.42 -15.87
CA TYR A 719 25.32 1.40 -16.44
C TYR A 719 25.47 2.58 -15.47
N GLY A 720 26.68 2.82 -14.94
CA GLY A 720 26.96 3.95 -14.03
C GLY A 720 26.91 5.29 -14.75
N GLY A 721 27.69 5.40 -15.83
CA GLY A 721 27.68 6.56 -16.71
C GLY A 721 28.89 7.45 -16.50
N THR A 722 28.71 8.65 -15.95
CA THR A 722 29.84 9.52 -15.59
C THR A 722 29.76 9.94 -14.15
N GLY A 723 30.81 9.74 -13.37
CA GLY A 723 30.75 9.88 -11.93
C GLY A 723 31.65 8.85 -11.28
N ASN A 724 31.70 8.84 -9.96
CA ASN A 724 32.29 7.72 -9.24
C ASN A 724 31.14 6.86 -8.72
N ASP A 725 30.77 5.86 -9.51
CA ASP A 725 29.51 5.13 -9.35
C ASP A 725 29.70 3.87 -8.50
N TYR A 726 28.60 3.43 -7.89
CA TYR A 726 28.57 2.20 -7.09
C TYR A 726 27.47 1.28 -7.63
N LEU A 727 27.86 0.15 -8.23
CA LEU A 727 26.97 -0.80 -8.90
C LEU A 727 26.98 -2.16 -8.18
N MET A 728 25.81 -2.71 -7.91
CA MET A 728 25.61 -4.06 -7.35
C MET A 728 24.65 -4.88 -8.22
N GLY A 729 25.12 -5.99 -8.80
CA GLY A 729 24.27 -6.93 -9.57
C GLY A 729 23.42 -7.83 -8.67
N ASN A 730 23.98 -8.27 -7.53
CA ASN A 730 23.32 -9.16 -6.56
C ASN A 730 23.03 -10.58 -7.09
N GLN A 731 21.78 -10.93 -7.41
CA GLN A 731 21.37 -12.30 -7.72
C GLN A 731 21.08 -12.46 -9.21
N GLY A 732 22.07 -12.83 -10.01
CA GLY A 732 21.86 -12.75 -11.45
C GLY A 732 23.02 -13.18 -12.28
N SER A 733 22.84 -13.25 -13.59
CA SER A 733 24.03 -13.22 -14.47
C SER A 733 24.07 -11.83 -15.06
N ASP A 734 24.75 -10.93 -14.35
CA ASP A 734 24.56 -9.49 -14.49
C ASP A 734 25.60 -8.88 -15.42
N HIS A 735 25.27 -7.73 -15.98
CA HIS A 735 26.14 -6.92 -16.81
C HIS A 735 26.32 -5.54 -16.18
N LEU A 736 27.49 -5.26 -15.64
CA LEU A 736 27.81 -3.99 -14.99
C LEU A 736 28.86 -3.23 -15.82
N THR A 737 28.57 -1.99 -16.18
CA THR A 737 29.53 -1.05 -16.77
C THR A 737 29.63 0.20 -15.91
N GLY A 738 30.82 0.51 -15.39
CA GLY A 738 31.08 1.71 -14.57
C GLY A 738 30.94 2.97 -15.41
N GLY A 739 31.88 3.20 -16.32
CA GLY A 739 31.83 4.31 -17.25
C GLY A 739 33.02 5.24 -17.07
N ASN A 740 32.79 6.54 -16.86
CA ASN A 740 33.88 7.48 -16.62
C ASN A 740 33.93 7.89 -15.16
N GLY A 741 35.06 7.65 -14.50
CA GLY A 741 35.34 8.04 -13.12
C GLY A 741 35.81 6.84 -12.31
N ASP A 742 36.07 7.01 -11.02
CA ASP A 742 36.59 5.90 -10.20
C ASP A 742 35.42 5.10 -9.63
N ASP A 743 35.07 3.98 -10.26
CA ASP A 743 33.85 3.22 -10.00
C ASP A 743 34.06 2.03 -9.06
N THR A 744 32.99 1.56 -8.44
CA THR A 744 32.95 0.32 -7.66
C THR A 744 31.86 -0.61 -8.16
N LEU A 745 32.24 -1.78 -8.67
CA LEU A 745 31.32 -2.76 -9.24
C LEU A 745 31.37 -4.07 -8.44
N MET A 746 30.19 -4.61 -8.10
CA MET A 746 30.04 -5.91 -7.44
C MET A 746 29.04 -6.78 -8.22
N GLY A 747 29.52 -7.90 -8.79
CA GLY A 747 28.69 -8.81 -9.59
C GLY A 747 27.73 -9.58 -8.70
N GLY A 748 28.27 -10.34 -7.75
CA GLY A 748 27.49 -11.02 -6.73
C GLY A 748 27.45 -12.52 -6.96
N SER A 749 26.33 -13.05 -7.43
CA SER A 749 26.16 -14.50 -7.56
C SER A 749 25.76 -14.94 -8.95
N GLN A 750 26.43 -15.99 -9.45
CA GLN A 750 26.37 -16.52 -10.82
C GLN A 750 27.39 -15.82 -11.73
N ASN A 751 27.21 -15.91 -13.05
CA ASN A 751 28.30 -15.59 -13.96
C ASN A 751 28.12 -14.16 -14.48
N ASP A 752 28.94 -13.26 -14.00
CA ASP A 752 28.77 -11.84 -14.24
C ASP A 752 29.76 -11.31 -15.29
N TYR A 753 29.38 -10.21 -15.95
CA TYR A 753 30.23 -9.43 -16.83
C TYR A 753 30.39 -8.04 -16.24
N LEU A 754 31.62 -7.65 -15.89
CA LEU A 754 31.92 -6.39 -15.24
C LEU A 754 32.98 -5.64 -16.05
N TYR A 755 32.73 -4.35 -16.33
CA TYR A 755 33.64 -3.50 -17.08
C TYR A 755 33.77 -2.09 -16.45
N GLY A 756 34.93 -1.77 -15.90
CA GLY A 756 35.21 -0.47 -15.26
C GLY A 756 35.16 0.70 -16.23
N SER A 757 35.85 0.56 -17.37
CA SER A 757 35.99 1.55 -18.46
C SER A 757 37.09 2.59 -18.22
N GLU A 758 36.78 3.85 -17.89
CA GLU A 758 37.80 4.90 -17.66
C GLU A 758 37.83 5.26 -16.17
N GLY A 759 38.92 5.03 -15.45
CA GLY A 759 38.91 5.25 -14.01
C GLY A 759 39.97 4.44 -13.28
N SER A 760 40.15 4.67 -11.99
CA SER A 760 40.81 3.69 -11.13
C SER A 760 39.75 2.90 -10.38
N ASP A 761 39.35 1.77 -10.95
CA ASP A 761 38.13 1.07 -10.58
C ASP A 761 38.38 -0.03 -9.54
N LEU A 762 37.35 -0.31 -8.73
CA LEU A 762 37.31 -1.45 -7.81
C LEU A 762 36.24 -2.43 -8.27
N ILE A 763 36.64 -3.59 -8.76
CA ILE A 763 35.72 -4.58 -9.33
C ILE A 763 35.80 -5.91 -8.58
N MET A 764 34.65 -6.42 -8.14
CA MET A 764 34.50 -7.70 -7.46
C MET A 764 33.52 -8.60 -8.22
N GLY A 765 34.00 -9.72 -8.76
CA GLY A 765 33.17 -10.69 -9.50
C GLY A 765 32.16 -11.37 -8.57
N GLY A 766 32.66 -12.02 -7.52
CA GLY A 766 31.83 -12.65 -6.51
C GLY A 766 31.91 -14.17 -6.61
N SER A 767 30.81 -14.81 -6.97
CA SER A 767 30.77 -16.27 -7.05
C SER A 767 30.40 -16.76 -8.44
N GLN A 768 31.18 -17.72 -8.94
CA GLN A 768 31.04 -18.53 -10.14
C GLN A 768 32.03 -18.19 -11.25
N GLN A 769 31.62 -17.78 -12.44
CA GLN A 769 32.56 -17.62 -13.56
C GLN A 769 32.41 -16.24 -14.14
N ASP A 770 33.23 -15.33 -13.62
CA ASP A 770 33.09 -13.92 -13.89
C ASP A 770 34.06 -13.47 -14.96
N ARG A 771 33.65 -12.45 -15.72
CA ARG A 771 34.47 -11.77 -16.71
C ARG A 771 34.62 -10.33 -16.28
N ILE A 772 35.82 -10.00 -15.84
CA ILE A 772 36.16 -8.72 -15.27
C ILE A 772 37.16 -8.02 -16.18
N TYR A 773 36.85 -6.78 -16.56
CA TYR A 773 37.71 -5.91 -17.35
C TYR A 773 37.86 -4.58 -16.59
N GLY A 774 39.10 -4.19 -16.27
CA GLY A 774 39.40 -2.89 -15.65
C GLY A 774 39.15 -1.76 -16.64
N GLY A 775 40.05 -1.62 -17.61
CA GLY A 775 39.88 -0.67 -18.71
C GLY A 775 41.08 0.26 -18.80
N SER A 776 40.91 1.54 -18.53
CA SER A 776 42.04 2.47 -18.47
C SER A 776 42.12 3.13 -17.11
N GLY A 777 43.31 3.13 -16.51
CA GLY A 777 43.60 3.67 -15.19
C GLY A 777 44.17 2.57 -14.29
N ASP A 778 44.45 2.86 -13.02
CA ASP A 778 45.11 1.87 -12.15
C ASP A 778 44.01 1.07 -11.40
N ASP A 779 43.63 -0.08 -11.93
CA ASP A 779 42.45 -0.84 -11.48
C ASP A 779 42.75 -1.88 -10.41
N THR A 780 41.75 -2.23 -9.60
CA THR A 780 41.81 -3.34 -8.64
C THR A 780 40.68 -4.34 -8.90
N LEU A 781 41.06 -5.56 -9.31
CA LEU A 781 40.14 -6.61 -9.75
C LEU A 781 40.21 -7.84 -8.83
N TYR A 782 39.05 -8.31 -8.35
CA TYR A 782 38.90 -9.54 -7.56
C TYR A 782 37.94 -10.51 -8.27
N GLY A 783 38.41 -11.70 -8.65
CA GLY A 783 37.55 -12.80 -9.12
C GLY A 783 36.76 -13.42 -7.98
N GLU A 784 37.40 -13.55 -6.81
CA GLU A 784 36.87 -14.19 -5.61
C GLU A 784 36.70 -15.70 -5.76
N ALA A 785 35.49 -16.21 -6.02
CA ALA A 785 35.24 -17.64 -6.00
C ALA A 785 34.79 -18.18 -7.37
N GLY A 786 35.65 -18.94 -8.04
CA GLY A 786 35.27 -19.78 -9.18
C GLY A 786 36.24 -19.68 -10.34
N PHE A 787 35.80 -19.79 -11.60
CA PHE A 787 36.74 -19.86 -12.73
C PHE A 787 36.70 -18.56 -13.51
N ASP A 788 37.53 -17.62 -13.10
CA ASP A 788 37.39 -16.23 -13.49
C ASP A 788 38.37 -15.83 -14.60
N ARG A 789 37.97 -14.78 -15.32
CA ARG A 789 38.84 -14.07 -16.27
C ARG A 789 38.93 -12.62 -15.86
N LEU A 790 40.13 -12.19 -15.50
CA LEU A 790 40.44 -10.80 -15.13
C LEU A 790 41.37 -10.19 -16.19
N GLU A 791 41.05 -9.00 -16.68
CA GLU A 791 41.85 -8.26 -17.66
C GLU A 791 41.99 -6.80 -17.20
N GLY A 792 43.18 -6.40 -16.74
CA GLY A 792 43.48 -5.04 -16.28
C GLY A 792 43.38 -4.02 -17.42
N ASN A 793 44.02 -4.33 -18.56
CA ASN A 793 44.15 -3.50 -19.76
C ASN A 793 45.22 -2.41 -19.61
N ASP A 794 44.88 -1.11 -19.62
CA ASP A 794 45.86 -0.02 -19.60
C ASP A 794 45.96 0.56 -18.19
N GLY A 795 47.05 0.36 -17.47
CA GLY A 795 47.07 0.67 -16.03
C GLY A 795 48.25 0.08 -15.30
N ASN A 796 48.49 0.47 -14.04
CA ASN A 796 49.24 -0.38 -13.13
C ASN A 796 48.23 -1.13 -12.27
N ASP A 797 47.82 -2.30 -12.74
CA ASP A 797 46.64 -2.98 -12.23
C ASP A 797 46.98 -3.98 -11.12
N LEU A 798 46.03 -4.19 -10.22
CA LEU A 798 46.08 -5.19 -9.15
C LEU A 798 45.01 -6.25 -9.39
N LEU A 799 45.44 -7.48 -9.71
CA LEU A 799 44.54 -8.59 -10.03
C LEU A 799 44.64 -9.69 -8.97
N HIS A 800 43.49 -10.14 -8.46
CA HIS A 800 43.35 -11.26 -7.53
C HIS A 800 42.40 -12.31 -8.11
N GLY A 801 42.90 -13.49 -8.48
CA GLY A 801 42.10 -14.61 -9.00
C GLY A 801 41.16 -15.15 -7.93
N GLY A 802 41.73 -15.78 -6.91
CA GLY A 802 40.99 -16.22 -5.72
C GLY A 802 40.94 -17.74 -5.60
N ASP A 803 39.75 -18.32 -5.49
CA ASP A 803 39.55 -19.77 -5.40
C ASP A 803 39.28 -20.37 -6.78
N GLN A 804 39.89 -21.52 -7.07
CA GLN A 804 39.84 -22.28 -8.33
C GLN A 804 40.73 -21.68 -9.43
N ALA A 805 40.53 -22.08 -10.69
CA ALA A 805 41.55 -21.88 -11.72
C ALA A 805 41.22 -20.66 -12.59
N ASP A 806 42.05 -19.63 -12.49
CA ASP A 806 41.77 -18.32 -13.06
C ASP A 806 42.70 -17.95 -14.22
N ASN A 807 42.27 -16.99 -15.03
CA ASN A 807 43.11 -16.37 -16.04
C ASN A 807 43.20 -14.86 -15.80
N LEU A 808 44.40 -14.39 -15.45
CA LEU A 808 44.71 -13.00 -15.15
C LEU A 808 45.58 -12.42 -16.27
N PHE A 809 45.16 -11.30 -16.85
CA PHE A 809 45.89 -10.55 -17.86
C PHE A 809 46.11 -9.12 -17.34
N GLY A 810 47.36 -8.75 -17.03
CA GLY A 810 47.71 -7.39 -16.60
C GLY A 810 47.45 -6.40 -17.74
N GLY A 811 48.25 -6.48 -18.80
CA GLY A 811 48.06 -5.67 -20.00
C GLY A 811 49.22 -4.73 -20.22
N SER A 812 48.99 -3.42 -20.14
CA SER A 812 50.01 -2.40 -20.33
C SER A 812 50.19 -1.53 -19.08
N GLY A 813 51.42 -1.46 -18.58
CA GLY A 813 51.80 -0.81 -17.34
C GLY A 813 52.43 -1.82 -16.38
N ASN A 814 52.70 -1.44 -15.13
CA ASN A 814 53.42 -2.34 -14.21
C ASN A 814 52.41 -3.03 -13.30
N ASP A 815 52.04 -4.25 -13.66
CA ASP A 815 50.90 -4.93 -13.07
C ASP A 815 51.32 -5.85 -11.92
N THR A 816 50.40 -6.10 -11.00
CA THR A 816 50.56 -7.07 -9.92
C THR A 816 49.44 -8.10 -9.95
N GLY A 817 49.76 -9.37 -10.17
CA GLY A 817 48.78 -10.47 -10.22
C GLY A 817 48.98 -11.51 -9.13
N TYR A 818 47.90 -11.94 -8.47
CA TYR A 818 47.86 -13.02 -7.50
C TYR A 818 46.89 -14.11 -7.98
N GLY A 819 47.40 -15.33 -8.26
CA GLY A 819 46.62 -16.47 -8.72
C GLY A 819 45.65 -16.96 -7.65
N GLY A 820 46.18 -17.32 -6.48
CA GLY A 820 45.38 -17.77 -5.35
C GLY A 820 45.44 -19.28 -5.18
N GLN A 821 44.29 -19.93 -5.05
CA GLN A 821 44.19 -21.39 -4.94
C GLN A 821 43.74 -21.98 -6.28
N GLY A 822 44.61 -22.64 -7.03
CA GLY A 822 44.15 -22.95 -8.39
C GLY A 822 45.10 -23.71 -9.28
N LEU A 823 44.79 -23.62 -10.56
CA LEU A 823 45.72 -23.94 -11.65
C LEU A 823 45.71 -22.70 -12.54
N ASP A 824 46.39 -21.66 -12.08
CA ASP A 824 46.15 -20.30 -12.55
C ASP A 824 47.03 -19.99 -13.75
N ARG A 825 46.58 -19.03 -14.56
CA ARG A 825 47.36 -18.49 -15.67
C ARG A 825 47.47 -16.98 -15.53
N LEU A 826 48.68 -16.51 -15.32
CA LEU A 826 48.97 -15.09 -15.14
C LEU A 826 49.81 -14.61 -16.32
N PHE A 827 49.38 -13.52 -16.95
CA PHE A 827 50.07 -12.83 -18.04
C PHE A 827 50.33 -11.39 -17.60
N GLY A 828 51.59 -10.98 -17.45
CA GLY A 828 51.98 -9.61 -17.09
C GLY A 828 51.69 -8.65 -18.23
N GLY A 829 52.37 -8.86 -19.36
CA GLY A 829 52.12 -8.10 -20.59
C GLY A 829 53.28 -7.15 -20.87
N SER A 830 53.02 -5.84 -20.90
CA SER A 830 54.07 -4.85 -21.13
C SER A 830 54.27 -3.95 -19.93
N GLY A 831 55.46 -3.99 -19.35
CA GLY A 831 55.82 -3.24 -18.15
C GLY A 831 56.71 -4.09 -17.26
N ASN A 832 56.95 -3.67 -16.02
CA ASN A 832 57.73 -4.47 -15.08
C ASN A 832 56.77 -5.10 -14.09
N ASP A 833 56.36 -6.33 -14.36
CA ASP A 833 55.21 -6.94 -13.70
C ASP A 833 55.64 -7.78 -12.50
N VAL A 834 54.72 -7.97 -11.56
CA VAL A 834 54.91 -8.82 -10.37
C VAL A 834 53.80 -9.88 -10.31
N LEU A 835 54.14 -11.14 -10.55
CA LEU A 835 53.18 -12.23 -10.61
C LEU A 835 53.43 -13.24 -9.47
N PHE A 836 52.37 -13.60 -8.76
CA PHE A 836 52.36 -14.60 -7.70
C PHE A 836 51.39 -15.74 -8.07
N GLY A 837 51.89 -16.96 -8.29
CA GLY A 837 51.04 -18.15 -8.50
C GLY A 837 50.28 -18.55 -7.23
N GLU A 838 50.98 -18.52 -6.10
CA GLU A 838 50.49 -18.93 -4.77
C GLU A 838 50.31 -20.45 -4.61
N ASP A 839 49.10 -20.98 -4.44
CA ASP A 839 48.86 -22.42 -4.21
C ASP A 839 48.30 -23.06 -5.47
N GLY A 840 49.08 -23.86 -6.19
CA GLY A 840 48.56 -24.40 -7.44
C GLY A 840 49.54 -25.16 -8.30
N ARG A 841 49.26 -25.29 -9.58
CA ARG A 841 50.28 -25.55 -10.60
C ARG A 841 50.00 -24.50 -11.65
N ASP A 842 50.80 -23.47 -11.60
CA ASP A 842 50.44 -22.22 -12.25
C ASP A 842 51.29 -22.00 -13.49
N GLY A 843 50.75 -21.24 -14.43
CA GLY A 843 51.41 -20.81 -15.65
C GLY A 843 51.60 -19.30 -15.62
N MET A 844 52.84 -18.83 -15.51
CA MET A 844 53.14 -17.41 -15.46
C MET A 844 53.93 -16.95 -16.68
N PHE A 845 53.51 -15.85 -17.29
CA PHE A 845 54.10 -15.25 -18.48
C PHE A 845 54.38 -13.77 -18.19
N GLY A 846 55.66 -13.37 -18.06
CA GLY A 846 56.01 -11.95 -17.84
C GLY A 846 55.80 -11.11 -19.10
N GLU A 847 56.17 -11.69 -20.25
CA GLU A 847 56.16 -11.08 -21.57
C GLU A 847 57.24 -10.01 -21.78
N SER A 848 56.98 -8.72 -21.53
CA SER A 848 57.94 -7.65 -21.87
C SER A 848 58.19 -6.64 -20.77
N GLY A 849 59.44 -6.58 -20.31
CA GLY A 849 59.96 -5.64 -19.32
C GLY A 849 60.73 -6.42 -18.26
N ASN A 850 61.04 -5.87 -17.08
CA ASN A 850 61.81 -6.60 -16.07
C ASN A 850 60.86 -7.19 -15.03
N ASP A 851 60.50 -8.44 -15.20
CA ASP A 851 59.39 -9.04 -14.47
C ASP A 851 59.85 -9.82 -13.24
N SER A 852 59.01 -9.88 -12.21
CA SER A 852 59.23 -10.66 -10.98
C SER A 852 58.14 -11.71 -10.83
N LEU A 853 58.48 -12.97 -11.06
CA LEU A 853 57.55 -14.09 -11.01
C LEU A 853 57.85 -14.97 -9.79
N TYR A 854 56.82 -15.34 -9.03
CA TYR A 854 56.88 -16.14 -7.81
C TYR A 854 55.86 -17.27 -7.87
N GLY A 855 56.29 -18.54 -7.88
CA GLY A 855 55.42 -19.70 -8.09
C GLY A 855 54.65 -20.04 -6.81
N GLY A 856 55.37 -20.30 -5.73
CA GLY A 856 54.75 -20.59 -4.43
C GLY A 856 54.72 -22.08 -4.14
N LYS A 857 53.54 -22.67 -3.99
CA LYS A 857 53.37 -24.10 -3.78
C LYS A 857 52.88 -24.77 -5.07
N GLY A 858 53.57 -25.85 -5.43
CA GLY A 858 53.19 -26.80 -6.46
C GLY A 858 54.19 -26.83 -7.59
N GLY A 859 53.78 -27.25 -8.79
CA GLY A 859 54.75 -27.56 -9.86
C GLY A 859 54.53 -26.64 -11.04
N ASP A 860 55.14 -25.47 -11.00
CA ASP A 860 54.78 -24.27 -11.76
C ASP A 860 55.56 -24.15 -13.07
N ASN A 861 55.04 -23.36 -14.02
CA ASN A 861 55.63 -23.15 -15.34
C ASN A 861 55.76 -21.66 -15.65
N PHE A 862 56.99 -21.18 -15.83
CA PHE A 862 57.29 -19.77 -16.03
C PHE A 862 57.81 -19.54 -17.45
N PHE A 863 57.41 -18.42 -18.04
CA PHE A 863 57.97 -17.86 -19.28
C PHE A 863 58.17 -16.36 -19.09
N ALA A 864 59.36 -15.94 -18.65
CA ALA A 864 59.58 -14.54 -18.27
C ALA A 864 59.52 -13.60 -19.49
N GLY A 865 60.30 -13.85 -20.54
CA GLY A 865 60.08 -13.18 -21.84
C GLY A 865 61.26 -12.32 -22.25
N THR A 866 61.06 -11.02 -22.44
CA THR A 866 62.15 -10.09 -22.72
C THR A 866 62.34 -9.16 -21.54
N GLY A 867 63.54 -9.08 -21.00
CA GLY A 867 63.69 -8.37 -19.73
C GLY A 867 65.05 -8.52 -19.09
N ASN A 868 65.13 -8.18 -17.81
CA ASN A 868 66.09 -8.78 -16.90
C ASN A 868 65.25 -9.26 -15.72
N ASP A 869 64.87 -10.52 -15.76
CA ASP A 869 63.75 -11.02 -14.99
C ASP A 869 64.22 -11.71 -13.70
N TYR A 870 63.34 -11.74 -12.70
CA TYR A 870 63.51 -12.47 -11.46
C TYR A 870 62.46 -13.58 -11.36
N LEU A 871 62.90 -14.83 -11.29
CA LEU A 871 62.02 -15.99 -11.21
C LEU A 871 62.33 -16.78 -9.94
N SER A 872 61.30 -17.07 -9.14
CA SER A 872 61.37 -17.90 -7.93
C SER A 872 60.29 -18.97 -7.96
N GLY A 873 60.67 -20.24 -8.19
CA GLY A 873 59.73 -21.38 -8.26
C GLY A 873 59.01 -21.62 -6.93
N GLY A 874 59.76 -21.83 -5.85
CA GLY A 874 59.20 -21.97 -4.52
C GLY A 874 59.25 -23.40 -4.02
N SER A 875 58.14 -24.12 -3.99
CA SER A 875 58.11 -25.51 -3.51
C SER A 875 57.35 -26.42 -4.45
N GLY A 876 57.94 -27.55 -4.81
CA GLY A 876 57.42 -28.48 -5.79
C GLY A 876 58.31 -28.54 -7.02
N ASP A 877 57.94 -29.29 -8.06
CA ASP A 877 58.83 -29.51 -9.21
C ASP A 877 58.54 -28.46 -10.29
N ASP A 878 59.35 -27.39 -10.34
CA ASP A 878 59.10 -26.20 -11.14
C ASP A 878 59.85 -26.19 -12.48
N THR A 879 59.30 -25.50 -13.47
CA THR A 879 59.95 -25.23 -14.77
C THR A 879 60.07 -23.74 -15.01
N LEU A 880 61.30 -23.21 -14.89
CA LEU A 880 61.61 -21.80 -15.07
C LEU A 880 62.27 -21.59 -16.42
N ASN A 881 61.66 -20.76 -17.27
CA ASN A 881 62.21 -20.36 -18.57
C ASN A 881 62.30 -18.84 -18.68
N ALA A 882 63.51 -18.29 -18.57
CA ALA A 882 63.72 -16.85 -18.55
C ALA A 882 63.68 -16.19 -19.95
N ASN A 883 63.93 -16.98 -21.01
CA ASN A 883 63.99 -16.53 -22.41
C ASN A 883 65.13 -15.54 -22.72
N SER A 884 64.91 -14.22 -22.73
CA SER A 884 65.90 -13.24 -23.19
C SER A 884 66.13 -12.15 -22.14
N GLY A 885 67.32 -12.10 -21.56
CA GLY A 885 67.62 -11.09 -20.56
C GLY A 885 68.89 -11.38 -19.81
N PHE A 886 69.25 -10.55 -18.84
CA PHE A 886 70.19 -10.96 -17.79
C PHE A 886 69.37 -11.37 -16.57
N ASP A 887 69.02 -12.64 -16.50
CA ASP A 887 67.93 -13.09 -15.63
C ASP A 887 68.48 -13.72 -14.34
N THR A 888 67.65 -13.76 -13.30
CA THR A 888 67.93 -14.45 -12.03
C THR A 888 66.88 -15.52 -11.80
N LEU A 889 67.32 -16.78 -11.68
CA LEU A 889 66.43 -17.93 -11.51
C LEU A 889 66.74 -18.66 -10.20
N GLU A 890 65.74 -18.79 -9.33
CA GLU A 890 65.78 -19.59 -8.10
C GLU A 890 64.70 -20.67 -8.18
N GLY A 891 65.10 -21.95 -8.26
CA GLY A 891 64.13 -23.06 -8.32
C GLY A 891 63.32 -23.18 -7.02
N GLY A 892 63.99 -23.06 -5.89
CA GLY A 892 63.39 -23.31 -4.58
C GLY A 892 63.56 -24.79 -4.21
N ALA A 893 62.59 -25.39 -3.54
CA ALA A 893 62.64 -26.76 -3.05
C ALA A 893 61.87 -27.71 -3.97
N GLY A 894 62.55 -28.67 -4.59
CA GLY A 894 61.87 -29.64 -5.45
C GLY A 894 62.82 -30.33 -6.40
N ASN A 895 62.37 -30.67 -7.59
CA ASN A 895 63.26 -31.11 -8.66
C ASN A 895 63.01 -30.23 -9.87
N ASP A 896 63.73 -29.11 -9.91
CA ASP A 896 63.39 -28.01 -10.79
C ASP A 896 64.16 -28.07 -12.11
N MET A 897 63.61 -27.45 -13.14
CA MET A 897 64.26 -27.25 -14.43
C MET A 897 64.41 -25.75 -14.70
N LEU A 898 65.64 -25.25 -14.66
CA LEU A 898 65.95 -23.83 -14.82
C LEU A 898 66.62 -23.61 -16.18
N ARG A 899 66.04 -22.77 -17.05
CA ARG A 899 66.56 -22.42 -18.38
C ARG A 899 66.77 -20.91 -18.49
N GLY A 900 68.03 -20.49 -18.63
CA GLY A 900 68.38 -19.08 -18.88
C GLY A 900 68.16 -18.68 -20.35
N ASN A 901 68.51 -19.58 -21.27
CA ASN A 901 68.52 -19.40 -22.73
C ASN A 901 69.49 -18.32 -23.23
N PHE A 902 69.03 -17.10 -23.51
CA PHE A 902 69.80 -16.10 -24.24
C PHE A 902 70.42 -15.07 -23.30
N ASN A 903 71.69 -14.75 -23.56
CA ASN A 903 72.55 -13.87 -22.78
C ASN A 903 73.12 -14.60 -21.55
N ALA A 904 73.21 -13.94 -20.39
CA ALA A 904 73.97 -14.46 -19.27
C ALA A 904 73.17 -14.33 -17.97
N ASP A 905 72.97 -15.46 -17.31
CA ASP A 905 71.98 -15.56 -16.25
C ASP A 905 72.62 -15.99 -14.92
N VAL A 906 71.91 -15.74 -13.83
CA VAL A 906 72.31 -16.13 -12.48
C VAL A 906 71.34 -17.18 -11.95
N PHE A 907 71.83 -18.41 -11.77
CA PHE A 907 71.08 -19.50 -11.17
C PHE A 907 71.37 -19.55 -9.67
N VAL A 908 70.37 -19.25 -8.83
CA VAL A 908 70.50 -19.11 -7.38
C VAL A 908 70.04 -20.37 -6.66
N PHE A 909 70.86 -20.85 -5.72
CA PHE A 909 70.54 -22.00 -4.89
C PHE A 909 70.71 -21.71 -3.39
N ALA A 910 69.71 -22.14 -2.61
CA ALA A 910 69.72 -22.12 -1.16
C ALA A 910 69.48 -23.53 -0.58
N GLY A 911 69.86 -23.78 0.67
CA GLY A 911 69.77 -25.13 1.26
C GLY A 911 68.37 -25.77 1.18
N GLY A 912 68.30 -27.03 0.74
CA GLY A 912 67.03 -27.75 0.56
C GLY A 912 66.47 -27.75 -0.86
N PHE A 913 67.27 -27.35 -1.85
CA PHE A 913 66.84 -27.18 -3.23
C PHE A 913 66.39 -28.46 -3.96
N GLY A 914 66.78 -29.65 -3.48
CA GLY A 914 66.39 -30.92 -4.09
C GLY A 914 67.22 -31.29 -5.32
N ARG A 915 66.61 -31.76 -6.42
CA ARG A 915 67.37 -32.29 -7.59
C ARG A 915 67.10 -31.53 -8.88
N ASP A 916 67.83 -30.46 -9.07
CA ASP A 916 67.57 -29.51 -10.14
C ASP A 916 68.42 -29.78 -11.37
N THR A 917 67.94 -29.31 -12.51
CA THR A 917 68.60 -29.46 -13.81
C THR A 917 68.70 -28.11 -14.51
N ILE A 918 69.91 -27.75 -14.93
CA ILE A 918 70.18 -26.62 -15.83
C ILE A 918 70.60 -27.20 -17.18
N PRO A 919 69.75 -27.14 -18.22
CA PRO A 919 70.00 -27.84 -19.47
C PRO A 919 70.89 -27.08 -20.46
N ASP A 920 71.18 -25.80 -20.21
CA ASP A 920 71.75 -24.87 -21.17
C ASP A 920 72.88 -23.97 -20.62
N PHE A 921 73.42 -24.28 -19.44
CA PHE A 921 74.51 -23.50 -18.83
C PHE A 921 75.74 -23.33 -19.74
N ASP A 922 76.15 -22.10 -20.06
CA ASP A 922 77.36 -21.80 -20.84
C ASP A 922 78.56 -21.45 -19.95
N ALA A 923 79.37 -22.47 -19.62
CA ALA A 923 80.62 -22.32 -18.86
C ALA A 923 81.69 -21.43 -19.55
N PHE A 924 81.49 -21.04 -20.81
CA PHE A 924 82.38 -20.10 -21.51
C PHE A 924 81.89 -18.65 -21.45
N ASN A 925 80.69 -18.41 -20.90
CA ASN A 925 80.14 -17.09 -20.71
C ASN A 925 80.53 -16.56 -19.32
N PRO A 926 81.46 -15.58 -19.21
CA PRO A 926 81.95 -15.11 -17.92
C PRO A 926 80.88 -14.38 -17.10
N TRP A 927 79.71 -14.12 -17.66
CA TRP A 927 78.60 -13.45 -16.98
C TRP A 927 77.52 -14.43 -16.51
N GLU A 928 77.53 -15.68 -16.98
CA GLU A 928 76.60 -16.71 -16.53
C GLU A 928 77.15 -17.34 -15.24
N LYS A 929 76.33 -17.43 -14.19
CA LYS A 929 76.78 -17.75 -12.84
C LYS A 929 75.85 -18.74 -12.13
N ILE A 930 76.46 -19.61 -11.32
CA ILE A 930 75.76 -20.39 -10.31
C ILE A 930 76.05 -19.76 -8.94
N ASP A 931 75.02 -19.24 -8.29
CA ASP A 931 75.10 -18.67 -6.94
C ASP A 931 74.89 -19.74 -5.88
N LEU A 932 75.96 -20.04 -5.14
CA LEU A 932 75.98 -21.01 -4.05
C LEU A 932 76.20 -20.33 -2.68
N ARG A 933 76.15 -19.00 -2.60
CA ARG A 933 76.38 -18.24 -1.35
C ARG A 933 75.43 -18.64 -0.21
N GLN A 934 74.27 -19.18 -0.55
CA GLN A 934 73.27 -19.66 0.41
C GLN A 934 73.30 -21.18 0.64
N VAL A 935 74.25 -21.91 0.04
CA VAL A 935 74.43 -23.36 0.22
C VAL A 935 75.52 -23.61 1.27
N SER A 936 75.15 -23.55 2.55
CA SER A 936 76.09 -23.66 3.68
C SER A 936 76.85 -25.00 3.78
N ALA A 937 76.44 -26.02 3.01
CA ALA A 937 77.08 -27.33 2.99
C ALA A 937 78.39 -27.33 2.17
N ILE A 938 78.59 -26.32 1.32
CA ILE A 938 79.82 -26.10 0.55
C ILE A 938 80.55 -24.96 1.25
N ALA A 939 81.77 -25.19 1.74
CA ALA A 939 82.44 -24.24 2.63
C ALA A 939 83.11 -23.06 1.89
N ASP A 940 83.67 -23.32 0.72
CA ASP A 940 84.29 -22.36 -0.19
C ASP A 940 84.42 -22.98 -1.61
N LEU A 941 84.96 -22.22 -2.57
CA LEU A 941 85.18 -22.73 -3.93
C LEU A 941 86.22 -23.87 -3.98
N ASP A 942 87.21 -23.89 -3.09
CA ASP A 942 88.19 -25.00 -3.05
C ASP A 942 87.50 -26.31 -2.64
N ASP A 943 86.59 -26.24 -1.68
CA ASP A 943 85.73 -27.35 -1.24
C ASP A 943 84.81 -27.82 -2.37
N LEU A 944 84.15 -26.89 -3.08
CA LEU A 944 83.31 -27.18 -4.25
C LEU A 944 84.04 -28.07 -5.26
N PHE A 945 85.21 -27.61 -5.74
CA PHE A 945 85.99 -28.31 -6.77
C PHE A 945 86.61 -29.62 -6.28
N ALA A 946 86.93 -29.74 -4.98
CA ALA A 946 87.54 -30.94 -4.43
C ALA A 946 86.53 -32.05 -4.12
N ASN A 947 85.33 -31.70 -3.63
CA ASN A 947 84.45 -32.65 -2.94
C ASN A 947 83.02 -32.72 -3.51
N HIS A 948 82.55 -31.70 -4.23
CA HIS A 948 81.13 -31.57 -4.56
C HIS A 948 80.80 -31.72 -6.05
N LEU A 949 81.81 -31.78 -6.93
CA LEU A 949 81.64 -32.01 -8.37
C LEU A 949 81.86 -33.48 -8.76
N SER A 950 80.94 -34.04 -9.56
CA SER A 950 81.09 -35.37 -10.15
C SER A 950 80.62 -35.40 -11.61
N GLN A 951 81.38 -36.08 -12.47
CA GLN A 951 81.04 -36.21 -13.89
C GLN A 951 80.09 -37.40 -14.10
N ILE A 952 78.92 -37.16 -14.71
CA ILE A 952 77.92 -38.17 -15.07
C ILE A 952 77.74 -38.20 -16.59
N GLY A 953 78.49 -39.06 -17.27
CA GLY A 953 78.46 -39.12 -18.73
C GLY A 953 78.95 -37.81 -19.35
N ALA A 954 78.07 -37.11 -20.08
CA ALA A 954 78.38 -35.80 -20.69
C ALA A 954 78.00 -34.61 -19.78
N ASP A 955 77.42 -34.87 -18.60
CA ASP A 955 76.85 -33.86 -17.70
C ASP A 955 77.70 -33.75 -16.42
N THR A 956 77.70 -32.59 -15.78
CA THR A 956 78.35 -32.36 -14.48
C THR A 956 77.29 -32.26 -13.39
N GLN A 957 77.49 -32.98 -12.29
CA GLN A 957 76.62 -32.90 -11.11
C GLN A 957 77.36 -32.21 -9.96
N ILE A 958 76.73 -31.18 -9.39
CA ILE A 958 77.09 -30.56 -8.12
C ILE A 958 76.23 -31.21 -7.03
N SER A 959 76.79 -31.67 -5.92
CA SER A 959 76.03 -32.23 -4.80
C SER A 959 76.40 -31.54 -3.49
N ASP A 960 75.42 -31.22 -2.66
CA ASP A 960 75.64 -30.63 -1.34
C ASP A 960 76.02 -31.67 -0.26
N GLY A 961 76.02 -32.97 -0.59
CA GLY A 961 76.28 -34.06 0.34
C GLY A 961 75.14 -34.38 1.33
N LEU A 962 74.02 -33.66 1.27
CA LEU A 962 72.82 -33.85 2.08
C LEU A 962 71.66 -34.47 1.30
N GLY A 963 71.85 -34.71 0.01
CA GLY A 963 70.89 -35.37 -0.88
C GLY A 963 70.36 -34.49 -2.00
N ASN A 964 70.76 -33.21 -2.03
CA ASN A 964 70.42 -32.26 -3.07
C ASN A 964 71.51 -32.24 -4.16
N THR A 965 71.11 -32.09 -5.42
CA THR A 965 72.02 -32.14 -6.57
C THR A 965 71.60 -31.19 -7.68
N ILE A 966 72.55 -30.45 -8.27
CA ILE A 966 72.35 -29.64 -9.48
C ILE A 966 73.00 -30.38 -10.64
N LEU A 967 72.25 -30.67 -11.71
CA LEU A 967 72.74 -31.32 -12.91
C LEU A 967 72.90 -30.31 -14.06
N LEU A 968 74.14 -30.01 -14.41
CA LEU A 968 74.50 -29.18 -15.57
C LEU A 968 74.60 -30.08 -16.80
N LYS A 969 73.63 -29.98 -17.72
CA LYS A 969 73.60 -30.85 -18.91
C LYS A 969 74.63 -30.40 -19.93
N GLY A 970 75.40 -31.34 -20.48
CA GLY A 970 76.37 -31.08 -21.54
C GLY A 970 77.65 -30.33 -21.11
N VAL A 971 77.82 -30.04 -19.82
CA VAL A 971 78.99 -29.34 -19.26
C VAL A 971 80.00 -30.34 -18.69
N GLN A 972 81.28 -30.21 -19.03
CA GLN A 972 82.35 -31.01 -18.42
C GLN A 972 82.98 -30.27 -17.24
N ILE A 973 83.42 -31.01 -16.20
CA ILE A 973 84.11 -30.40 -15.04
C ILE A 973 85.35 -29.59 -15.47
N ALA A 974 86.02 -30.02 -16.55
CA ALA A 974 87.20 -29.33 -17.07
C ALA A 974 86.90 -27.96 -17.71
N ASP A 975 85.63 -27.68 -18.02
CA ASP A 975 85.19 -26.41 -18.60
C ASP A 975 84.79 -25.39 -17.52
N LEU A 976 84.66 -25.83 -16.26
CA LEU A 976 84.29 -24.98 -15.13
C LEU A 976 85.52 -24.41 -14.41
N ASP A 977 85.46 -23.14 -14.01
CA ASP A 977 86.42 -22.48 -13.13
C ASP A 977 85.77 -21.60 -12.06
N SER A 978 86.57 -20.97 -11.20
CA SER A 978 86.06 -20.14 -10.09
C SER A 978 85.18 -18.97 -10.54
N SER A 979 85.29 -18.54 -11.79
CA SER A 979 84.49 -17.45 -12.32
C SER A 979 83.06 -17.86 -12.56
N ASP A 980 82.74 -19.15 -12.79
CA ASP A 980 81.36 -19.64 -13.02
C ASP A 980 80.48 -19.65 -11.76
N PHE A 981 81.08 -19.41 -10.59
CA PHE A 981 80.42 -19.55 -9.30
C PHE A 981 80.47 -18.27 -8.46
N MET A 982 79.43 -18.05 -7.67
CA MET A 982 79.45 -17.12 -6.53
C MET A 982 79.35 -17.92 -5.23
N HIS A 983 80.24 -17.68 -4.27
CA HIS A 983 80.30 -18.40 -2.99
C HIS A 983 80.72 -17.48 -1.85
#